data_AF-A0AB35YKC7-F1
#
_entry.id   AF-A0AB35YKC7-F1
#
_cell.length_a   1.000
_cell.length_b   1.000
_cell.length_c   1.000
_cell.angle_alpha   90.00
_cell.angle_beta   90.00
_cell.angle_gamma   90.00
#
_symmetry.space_group_name_H-M   'P 1'
#
loop_
_entity.id
_entity.type
_entity.pdbx_description
1 polymer ?
#
loop_
_entity_poly.entity_id
_entity_poly.type
_entity_poly.pdbx_seq_one_letter_code
_entity_poly.pdbx_strand_id
1 'polypeptide(L)'
;MTYVKKAVLTTLCFMLLLMTATPVVTQAATTIRDVSTNSSNYKAISWAVDNELMSLNNANNFLPNEQVTDRELVLMFAKLDRNYALSYTDSVAYNFYSDFYLQFNGTHVNANRSKAVTRGQFAQIYAAFKGLDLDEPQAVQYLYSNDLSTSSSAKKTFASFNPSTKLTRGDVATFLYRAVQNGNFAVQGLKRSAAGRDNDTITLPPGFMGSNSADFEEPKDNTNDFTGPEYVNNALQSIVVENPDLIANGVDSTLVTVSLKACNGDPIADDKSYTFRVTSSYGTIIDTSGEAVKTVQSDGSTVSAIVVAPKLTKSGRDTISFELVNNTDPAMKCLVGEKLNAEVRYSPQPELRIDYQVYDPTNTDDDNGSVTPPYVPYEKLPEFFTQNLIDVYSPIPFKYDGDKKLFSIGQQTNVTDALGNVQNVYLRYGGSDPRYPALGYENAILQFENYNISVYLFEELLNRRLDNSVTSPAKTEIMYMISEDGRPIYRVQGIDDDIASQVENINPVGAIIQLMNHMPEEKKLTLEHYDSVMKIYSIFTNLSNYDRTVLLKYQGGKLLGQVEAYKKRVEALKESADAASRPSGKDRYTKVMVTLVRPGGEPVTDYQGTVKIKYDGVEKTASFITNTSDPLNNTGNPGTAVAYFDSIIYGKSKVEATLVNPIDPRYATILKGLKDKTVSKDIFTNPYFSKNSCSLATEIAYVVDYSSSMKAVDPTNYRGKKMIEFINQLKAKNNIVIETNTKATILGEGTTDAVLKKDLYKASKDKGATDIFAGIDIALTKFSNDTKTAKAIVVVSDGKTSKSKMTKVINDAKKQGVKVYTVSMGKKSQINDATLMQLSTETGGAYYHALDNLQLHQVFQKLIDAILCKTPASSCINPDDLFEEATVSLRKGYLTMSARIDGNCPNVEKINVRYKSISGDVQFELQKRSDHVFMLTKTVQTMQDFKVNNEIEFIAYDKDGNIIAMKTVSMTN
;
A
#
# COMPACT_ATOMS: atom_id res chain seq x y z
N MET A 1 -81.57 3.40 14.15
CA MET A 1 -80.38 2.50 14.26
C MET A 1 -79.08 3.12 13.74
N THR A 2 -78.98 4.45 13.68
CA THR A 2 -77.82 5.17 13.09
C THR A 2 -76.95 5.89 14.13
N TYR A 3 -77.47 6.10 15.34
CA TYR A 3 -76.73 6.73 16.45
C TYR A 3 -75.91 5.73 17.30
N VAL A 4 -76.28 4.45 17.29
CA VAL A 4 -75.55 3.39 18.05
C VAL A 4 -74.24 3.00 17.36
N LYS A 5 -74.15 3.12 16.02
CA LYS A 5 -72.93 2.78 15.27
C LYS A 5 -71.80 3.81 15.44
N LYS A 6 -72.11 5.10 15.62
CA LYS A 6 -71.08 6.14 15.84
C LYS A 6 -70.53 6.12 17.27
N ALA A 7 -71.35 5.79 18.26
CA ALA A 7 -70.90 5.64 19.64
C ALA A 7 -69.98 4.43 19.81
N VAL A 8 -70.33 3.28 19.21
CA VAL A 8 -69.52 2.05 19.27
C VAL A 8 -68.20 2.19 18.51
N LEU A 9 -68.17 2.90 17.38
CA LEU A 9 -66.91 3.11 16.64
C LEU A 9 -65.95 4.09 17.35
N THR A 10 -66.49 5.09 18.06
CA THR A 10 -65.67 6.00 18.88
C THR A 10 -65.19 5.36 20.18
N THR A 11 -65.97 4.46 20.79
CA THR A 11 -65.48 3.66 21.94
C THR A 11 -64.44 2.62 21.52
N LEU A 12 -64.57 2.00 20.33
CA LEU A 12 -63.59 1.03 19.82
C LEU A 12 -62.26 1.71 19.44
N CYS A 13 -62.29 2.92 18.88
CA CYS A 13 -61.07 3.71 18.63
C CYS A 13 -60.39 4.19 19.93
N PHE A 14 -61.15 4.50 20.99
CA PHE A 14 -60.57 4.85 22.30
C PHE A 14 -60.01 3.62 23.04
N MET A 15 -60.62 2.44 22.86
CA MET A 15 -60.13 1.17 23.44
C MET A 15 -58.87 0.64 22.73
N LEU A 16 -58.73 0.86 21.42
CA LEU A 16 -57.51 0.50 20.67
C LEU A 16 -56.32 1.42 20.96
N LEU A 17 -56.53 2.63 21.48
CA LEU A 17 -55.46 3.53 21.94
C LEU A 17 -54.93 3.19 23.35
N LEU A 18 -55.63 2.34 24.11
CA LEU A 18 -55.27 1.96 25.48
C LEU A 18 -54.61 0.56 25.61
N MET A 19 -54.44 -0.18 24.50
CA MET A 19 -53.83 -1.53 24.51
C MET A 19 -52.38 -1.61 24.00
N THR A 20 -51.68 -0.47 23.82
CA THR A 20 -50.22 -0.45 23.60
C THR A 20 -49.44 0.00 24.84
N ALA A 21 -50.03 -0.09 26.04
CA ALA A 21 -49.27 0.05 27.28
C ALA A 21 -48.61 -1.30 27.60
N THR A 22 -47.47 -1.57 26.97
CA THR A 22 -46.51 -2.53 27.52
C THR A 22 -46.26 -2.13 28.99
N PRO A 23 -46.27 -3.04 29.96
CA PRO A 23 -45.83 -2.69 31.31
C PRO A 23 -44.37 -2.25 31.21
N VAL A 24 -44.15 -0.93 31.26
CA VAL A 24 -42.83 -0.40 31.55
C VAL A 24 -42.59 -0.82 32.98
N VAL A 25 -41.77 -1.85 33.18
CA VAL A 25 -41.11 -2.06 34.46
C VAL A 25 -40.21 -0.85 34.63
N THR A 26 -40.74 0.23 35.19
CA THR A 26 -39.92 1.34 35.65
C THR A 26 -39.15 0.82 36.85
N GLN A 27 -37.95 0.28 36.62
CA GLN A 27 -36.94 0.27 37.67
C GLN A 27 -36.80 1.71 38.12
N ALA A 28 -37.04 1.97 39.42
CA ALA A 28 -36.84 3.29 39.98
C ALA A 28 -35.39 3.71 39.70
N ALA A 29 -35.20 4.83 38.98
CA ALA A 29 -33.87 5.31 38.66
C ALA A 29 -33.05 5.50 39.94
N THR A 30 -31.92 4.82 40.02
CA THR A 30 -30.99 4.86 41.14
C THR A 30 -30.49 6.30 41.33
N THR A 31 -31.02 7.03 42.33
CA THR A 31 -30.60 8.43 42.57
C THR A 31 -29.19 8.50 43.14
N ILE A 32 -28.22 8.87 42.30
CA ILE A 32 -26.83 9.16 42.68
C ILE A 32 -26.76 10.55 43.30
N ARG A 33 -26.30 10.65 44.55
CA ARG A 33 -26.40 11.89 45.35
C ARG A 33 -25.22 12.85 45.22
N ASP A 34 -24.00 12.31 45.08
CA ASP A 34 -22.75 13.07 45.07
C ASP A 34 -22.28 13.47 43.65
N VAL A 35 -23.06 13.13 42.61
CA VAL A 35 -22.81 13.51 41.22
C VAL A 35 -24.04 14.25 40.68
N SER A 36 -23.85 15.51 40.28
CA SER A 36 -24.91 16.32 39.69
C SER A 36 -25.41 15.71 38.37
N THR A 37 -26.74 15.69 38.16
CA THR A 37 -27.38 15.27 36.90
C THR A 37 -26.93 16.09 35.68
N ASN A 38 -26.44 17.31 35.92
CA ASN A 38 -25.92 18.20 34.88
C ASN A 38 -24.42 17.99 34.61
N SER A 39 -23.74 17.08 35.32
CA SER A 39 -22.34 16.73 35.08
C SER A 39 -22.17 15.99 33.75
N SER A 40 -21.09 16.29 33.01
CA SER A 40 -20.75 15.62 31.76
C SER A 40 -20.58 14.10 31.93
N ASN A 41 -20.19 13.66 33.12
CA ASN A 41 -19.89 12.26 33.40
C ASN A 41 -21.10 11.54 34.03
N TYR A 42 -22.20 12.26 34.33
CA TYR A 42 -23.37 11.67 35.00
C TYR A 42 -23.97 10.52 34.19
N LYS A 43 -24.08 10.66 32.87
CA LYS A 43 -24.61 9.60 31.99
C LYS A 43 -23.76 8.33 32.04
N ALA A 44 -22.45 8.48 31.95
CA ALA A 44 -21.52 7.35 32.00
C ALA A 44 -21.50 6.69 33.39
N ILE A 45 -21.58 7.49 34.46
CA ILE A 45 -21.65 7.02 35.84
C ILE A 45 -22.96 6.28 36.10
N SER A 46 -24.10 6.83 35.66
CA SER A 46 -25.40 6.14 35.74
C SER A 46 -25.34 4.82 34.99
N TRP A 47 -24.87 4.83 33.73
CA TRP A 47 -24.71 3.62 32.94
C TRP A 47 -23.83 2.57 33.64
N ALA A 48 -22.71 2.97 34.24
CA ALA A 48 -21.82 2.04 34.94
C ALA A 48 -22.47 1.41 36.18
N VAL A 49 -23.33 2.15 36.89
CA VAL A 49 -24.12 1.63 38.01
C VAL A 49 -25.23 0.71 37.50
N ASP A 50 -25.97 1.14 36.47
CA ASP A 50 -27.09 0.42 35.89
C ASP A 50 -26.65 -0.91 35.24
N ASN A 51 -25.39 -1.00 34.78
CA ASN A 51 -24.77 -2.21 34.22
C ASN A 51 -23.93 -2.99 35.25
N GLU A 52 -24.07 -2.68 36.54
CA GLU A 52 -23.36 -3.33 37.65
C GLU A 52 -21.83 -3.35 37.52
N LEU A 53 -21.24 -2.42 36.75
CA LEU A 53 -19.80 -2.28 36.62
C LEU A 53 -19.22 -1.67 37.91
N MET A 54 -20.01 -0.84 38.59
CA MET A 54 -19.66 -0.19 39.85
C MET A 54 -20.87 -0.07 40.77
N SER A 55 -20.63 -0.14 42.09
CA SER A 55 -21.68 0.01 43.11
C SER A 55 -21.66 1.39 43.77
N LEU A 56 -22.84 1.84 44.22
CA LEU A 56 -22.96 2.97 45.15
C LEU A 56 -22.65 2.50 46.58
N ASN A 57 -22.19 3.43 47.42
CA ASN A 57 -22.05 3.14 48.85
C ASN A 57 -23.42 3.15 49.56
N ASN A 58 -23.45 2.80 50.85
CA ASN A 58 -24.68 2.75 51.67
C ASN A 58 -25.43 4.10 51.77
N ALA A 59 -24.80 5.21 51.39
CA ALA A 59 -25.39 6.55 51.36
C ALA A 59 -25.86 6.99 49.96
N ASN A 60 -25.87 6.08 48.98
CA ASN A 60 -26.16 6.34 47.55
C ASN A 60 -25.18 7.33 46.89
N ASN A 61 -23.93 7.34 47.34
CA ASN A 61 -22.84 8.09 46.71
C ASN A 61 -21.99 7.18 45.81
N PHE A 62 -21.58 7.67 44.65
CA PHE A 62 -20.75 6.98 43.67
C PHE A 62 -19.24 7.12 43.93
N LEU A 63 -18.82 8.22 44.56
CA LEU A 63 -17.45 8.58 44.90
C LEU A 63 -16.56 8.69 43.64
N PRO A 64 -16.84 9.62 42.71
CA PRO A 64 -16.21 9.66 41.39
C PRO A 64 -14.69 9.81 41.39
N ASN A 65 -14.10 10.33 42.47
CA ASN A 65 -12.66 10.58 42.59
C ASN A 65 -11.88 9.44 43.27
N GLU A 66 -12.56 8.39 43.76
CA GLU A 66 -11.85 7.21 44.30
C GLU A 66 -11.09 6.48 43.19
N GLN A 67 -9.96 5.86 43.58
CA GLN A 67 -9.05 5.19 42.66
C GLN A 67 -9.54 3.79 42.32
N VAL A 68 -9.30 3.36 41.08
CA VAL A 68 -9.64 2.04 40.56
C VAL A 68 -8.44 1.12 40.68
N THR A 69 -8.65 -0.04 41.30
CA THR A 69 -7.64 -1.10 41.43
C THR A 69 -7.54 -1.95 40.17
N ASP A 70 -6.39 -2.61 39.96
CA ASP A 70 -6.14 -3.52 38.83
C ASP A 70 -7.20 -4.63 38.76
N ARG A 71 -7.62 -5.15 39.94
CA ARG A 71 -8.71 -6.12 40.08
C ARG A 71 -10.06 -5.59 39.61
N GLU A 72 -10.41 -4.37 39.99
CA GLU A 72 -11.70 -3.78 39.56
C GLU A 72 -11.71 -3.57 38.05
N LEU A 73 -10.58 -3.13 37.48
CA LEU A 73 -10.47 -2.90 36.05
C LEU A 73 -10.63 -4.18 35.22
N VAL A 74 -9.93 -5.26 35.59
CA VAL A 74 -10.04 -6.53 34.84
C VAL A 74 -11.45 -7.11 34.90
N LEU A 75 -12.16 -6.95 36.03
CA LEU A 75 -13.55 -7.39 36.18
C LEU A 75 -14.53 -6.53 35.36
N MET A 76 -14.28 -5.22 35.24
CA MET A 76 -15.06 -4.35 34.36
C MET A 76 -14.89 -4.74 32.89
N PHE A 77 -13.66 -5.02 32.46
CA PHE A 77 -13.39 -5.54 31.11
C PHE A 77 -14.13 -6.85 30.88
N ALA A 78 -14.00 -7.82 31.80
CA ALA A 78 -14.72 -9.09 31.75
C ALA A 78 -16.24 -8.91 31.60
N LYS A 79 -16.86 -8.00 32.36
CA LYS A 79 -18.31 -7.75 32.28
C LYS A 79 -18.77 -7.15 30.94
N LEU A 80 -17.91 -6.39 30.27
CA LEU A 80 -18.23 -5.71 29.02
C LEU A 80 -17.83 -6.50 27.78
N ASP A 81 -16.83 -7.36 27.90
CA ASP A 81 -16.27 -8.12 26.78
C ASP A 81 -17.28 -9.16 26.29
N ARG A 82 -17.72 -8.98 25.04
CA ARG A 82 -18.62 -9.92 24.35
C ARG A 82 -17.99 -11.30 24.15
N ASN A 83 -16.66 -11.36 24.12
CA ASN A 83 -15.89 -12.58 24.09
C ASN A 83 -15.49 -13.01 25.51
N TYR A 84 -16.11 -12.52 26.58
CA TYR A 84 -15.89 -13.03 27.94
C TYR A 84 -17.15 -13.69 28.48
N ALA A 85 -17.05 -14.98 28.73
CA ALA A 85 -18.20 -15.82 29.07
C ALA A 85 -17.97 -16.72 30.28
N LEU A 86 -17.05 -16.31 31.16
CA LEU A 86 -16.65 -17.09 32.32
C LEU A 86 -17.22 -16.44 33.60
N SER A 87 -17.03 -17.10 34.74
CA SER A 87 -17.38 -16.50 36.03
C SER A 87 -16.61 -15.19 36.25
N TYR A 88 -17.27 -14.17 36.79
CA TYR A 88 -16.68 -12.86 37.12
C TYR A 88 -15.86 -12.88 38.42
N THR A 89 -14.99 -13.88 38.58
CA THR A 89 -13.97 -13.90 39.65
C THR A 89 -12.66 -13.36 39.09
N ASP A 90 -11.90 -12.65 39.92
CA ASP A 90 -10.66 -11.99 39.49
C ASP A 90 -9.66 -12.97 38.85
N SER A 91 -9.42 -14.11 39.49
CA SER A 91 -8.44 -15.10 39.04
C SER A 91 -8.79 -15.70 37.67
N VAL A 92 -10.07 -15.94 37.40
CA VAL A 92 -10.54 -16.42 36.09
C VAL A 92 -10.38 -15.35 35.02
N ALA A 93 -10.67 -14.09 35.34
CA ALA A 93 -10.49 -12.98 34.40
C ALA A 93 -9.02 -12.74 34.05
N TYR A 94 -8.12 -12.77 35.04
CA TYR A 94 -6.67 -12.66 34.80
C TYR A 94 -6.14 -13.78 33.92
N ASN A 95 -6.51 -15.02 34.19
CA ASN A 95 -6.08 -16.17 33.39
C ASN A 95 -6.57 -16.04 31.95
N PHE A 96 -7.86 -15.72 31.76
CA PHE A 96 -8.44 -15.52 30.44
C PHE A 96 -7.67 -14.46 29.63
N TYR A 97 -7.50 -13.25 30.18
CA TYR A 97 -6.82 -12.17 29.46
C TYR A 97 -5.31 -12.36 29.29
N SER A 98 -4.70 -13.27 30.07
CA SER A 98 -3.28 -13.61 29.92
C SER A 98 -3.00 -14.34 28.60
N ASP A 99 -3.95 -15.15 28.10
CA ASP A 99 -3.84 -15.84 26.81
C ASP A 99 -3.87 -14.87 25.62
N PHE A 100 -4.38 -13.66 25.85
CA PHE A 100 -4.42 -12.55 24.90
C PHE A 100 -3.27 -11.55 25.10
N TYR A 101 -2.32 -11.86 26.00
CA TYR A 101 -1.16 -11.03 26.34
C TYR A 101 -1.51 -9.61 26.80
N LEU A 102 -2.66 -9.43 27.47
CA LEU A 102 -3.03 -8.15 28.06
C LEU A 102 -2.22 -7.91 29.35
N GLN A 103 -1.64 -6.71 29.46
CA GLN A 103 -0.67 -6.38 30.50
C GLN A 103 -1.31 -5.92 31.81
N PHE A 104 -2.23 -6.69 32.40
CA PHE A 104 -2.68 -6.39 33.75
C PHE A 104 -1.59 -6.71 34.78
N ASN A 105 -1.35 -5.81 35.74
CA ASN A 105 -0.23 -5.96 36.69
C ASN A 105 -0.45 -7.13 37.67
N GLY A 106 -1.71 -7.49 37.90
CA GLY A 106 -2.13 -8.60 38.78
C GLY A 106 -2.02 -9.99 38.17
N THR A 107 -1.67 -10.12 36.89
CA THR A 107 -1.65 -11.40 36.15
C THR A 107 -0.68 -12.42 36.75
N HIS A 108 0.55 -12.00 37.05
CA HIS A 108 1.58 -12.88 37.62
C HIS A 108 1.88 -12.60 39.10
N VAL A 109 1.36 -11.50 39.65
CA VAL A 109 1.67 -11.05 41.02
C VAL A 109 0.39 -10.64 41.73
N ASN A 110 -0.17 -11.53 42.56
CA ASN A 110 -1.43 -11.30 43.27
C ASN A 110 -1.44 -10.01 44.12
N ALA A 111 -0.30 -9.64 44.71
CA ALA A 111 -0.16 -8.41 45.49
C ALA A 111 -0.38 -7.12 44.67
N ASN A 112 -0.30 -7.18 43.33
CA ASN A 112 -0.57 -6.04 42.46
C ASN A 112 -2.07 -5.86 42.17
N ARG A 113 -2.92 -6.87 42.41
CA ARG A 113 -4.37 -6.81 42.13
C ARG A 113 -5.09 -5.70 42.92
N SER A 114 -4.60 -5.37 44.11
CA SER A 114 -5.12 -4.29 44.96
C SER A 114 -4.49 -2.92 44.70
N LYS A 115 -3.51 -2.82 43.79
CA LYS A 115 -2.86 -1.54 43.47
C LYS A 115 -3.70 -0.74 42.48
N ALA A 116 -3.66 0.59 42.61
CA ALA A 116 -4.34 1.50 41.71
C ALA A 116 -3.67 1.57 40.33
N VAL A 117 -4.47 1.43 39.28
CA VAL A 117 -4.07 1.53 37.87
C VAL A 117 -3.88 2.99 37.49
N THR A 118 -2.91 3.30 36.63
CA THR A 118 -2.75 4.65 36.07
C THR A 118 -3.57 4.84 34.80
N ARG A 119 -3.86 6.09 34.42
CA ARG A 119 -4.56 6.40 33.16
C ARG A 119 -3.77 5.91 31.93
N GLY A 120 -2.45 6.00 31.96
CA GLY A 120 -1.59 5.49 30.89
C GLY A 120 -1.58 3.97 30.79
N GLN A 121 -1.55 3.26 31.93
CA GLN A 121 -1.70 1.80 31.96
C GLN A 121 -3.05 1.36 31.37
N PHE A 122 -4.14 2.04 31.70
CA PHE A 122 -5.44 1.79 31.07
C PHE A 122 -5.37 1.94 29.54
N ALA A 123 -4.71 2.99 29.05
CA ALA A 123 -4.58 3.22 27.62
C ALA A 123 -3.86 2.07 26.91
N GLN A 124 -2.75 1.59 27.46
CA GLN A 124 -2.01 0.45 26.90
C GLN A 124 -2.81 -0.85 26.96
N ILE A 125 -3.49 -1.12 28.09
CA ILE A 125 -4.35 -2.30 28.24
C ILE A 125 -5.49 -2.27 27.22
N TYR A 126 -6.13 -1.11 27.02
CA TYR A 126 -7.23 -0.98 26.07
C TYR A 126 -6.75 -1.08 24.60
N ALA A 127 -5.59 -0.51 24.27
CA ALA A 127 -4.98 -0.69 22.95
C ALA A 127 -4.66 -2.16 22.66
N ALA A 128 -4.04 -2.85 23.62
CA ALA A 128 -3.75 -4.28 23.52
C ALA A 128 -5.01 -5.14 23.46
N PHE A 129 -6.06 -4.78 24.21
CA PHE A 129 -7.39 -5.40 24.12
C PHE A 129 -7.94 -5.29 22.69
N LYS A 130 -7.68 -4.18 22.00
CA LYS A 130 -8.01 -3.94 20.59
C LYS A 130 -6.99 -4.48 19.60
N GLY A 131 -6.02 -5.27 20.05
CA GLY A 131 -5.06 -5.96 19.20
C GLY A 131 -3.88 -5.10 18.73
N LEU A 132 -3.70 -3.90 19.29
CA LEU A 132 -2.61 -2.98 18.94
C LEU A 132 -1.51 -3.00 20.00
N ASP A 133 -0.29 -3.38 19.59
CA ASP A 133 0.92 -3.38 20.41
C ASP A 133 1.55 -1.98 20.44
N LEU A 134 1.00 -1.11 21.28
CA LEU A 134 1.40 0.31 21.39
C LEU A 134 2.13 0.64 22.69
N ASP A 135 3.12 1.52 22.57
CA ASP A 135 3.71 2.21 23.71
C ASP A 135 2.75 3.27 24.29
N GLU A 136 3.01 3.69 25.53
CA GLU A 136 2.11 4.55 26.31
C GLU A 136 1.67 5.83 25.57
N PRO A 137 2.53 6.60 24.87
CA PRO A 137 2.08 7.79 24.14
C PRO A 137 1.11 7.49 23.00
N GLN A 138 1.41 6.46 22.20
CA GLN A 138 0.57 6.02 21.10
C GLN A 138 -0.76 5.46 21.60
N ALA A 139 -0.74 4.72 22.70
CA ALA A 139 -1.95 4.21 23.33
C ALA A 139 -2.86 5.35 23.84
N VAL A 140 -2.29 6.40 24.43
CA VAL A 140 -3.07 7.60 24.83
C VAL A 140 -3.66 8.30 23.61
N GLN A 141 -2.88 8.44 22.54
CA GLN A 141 -3.39 9.02 21.30
C GLN A 141 -4.49 8.17 20.67
N TYR A 142 -4.38 6.85 20.74
CA TYR A 142 -5.41 5.92 20.30
C TYR A 142 -6.73 6.17 21.04
N LEU A 143 -6.71 6.35 22.36
CA LEU A 143 -7.91 6.71 23.13
C LEU A 143 -8.52 8.05 22.70
N TYR A 144 -7.70 9.05 22.40
CA TYR A 144 -8.18 10.36 21.92
C TYR A 144 -8.74 10.33 20.50
N SER A 145 -8.14 9.52 19.63
CA SER A 145 -8.50 9.40 18.21
C SER A 145 -9.82 8.66 18.02
N ASN A 146 -10.10 7.73 18.93
CA ASN A 146 -11.35 6.98 19.01
C ASN A 146 -12.35 7.60 20.01
N ASP A 147 -12.16 8.87 20.38
CA ASP A 147 -13.06 9.66 21.24
C ASP A 147 -13.45 8.99 22.57
N LEU A 148 -12.56 8.16 23.12
CA LEU A 148 -12.74 7.46 24.39
C LEU A 148 -12.40 8.37 25.57
N SER A 149 -11.41 9.24 25.39
CA SER A 149 -11.02 10.24 26.37
C SER A 149 -11.24 11.66 25.85
N THR A 150 -11.57 12.57 26.77
CA THR A 150 -11.59 14.01 26.55
C THR A 150 -10.57 14.64 27.46
N SER A 151 -9.72 15.52 26.92
CA SER A 151 -8.75 16.26 27.73
C SER A 151 -9.49 17.22 28.67
N SER A 152 -8.92 17.47 29.86
CA SER A 152 -9.39 18.52 30.77
C SER A 152 -9.01 19.93 30.30
N SER A 153 -8.19 20.03 29.24
CA SER A 153 -7.86 21.27 28.54
C SER A 153 -8.39 21.22 27.10
N ALA A 154 -8.51 22.39 26.45
CA ALA A 154 -8.94 22.46 25.05
C ALA A 154 -7.98 21.74 24.06
N LYS A 155 -6.78 21.32 24.50
CA LYS A 155 -5.77 20.65 23.69
C LYS A 155 -5.62 19.19 24.15
N LYS A 156 -5.85 18.22 23.25
CA LYS A 156 -5.65 16.76 23.50
C LYS A 156 -4.16 16.39 23.41
N THR A 157 -3.34 16.72 24.41
CA THR A 157 -1.91 16.37 24.49
C THR A 157 -1.66 15.18 25.43
N PHE A 158 -0.51 14.51 25.30
CA PHE A 158 -0.04 13.46 26.21
C PHE A 158 0.01 13.97 27.66
N ALA A 159 0.58 15.15 27.89
CA ALA A 159 0.62 15.76 29.22
C ALA A 159 -0.78 16.05 29.76
N SER A 160 -1.70 16.59 28.94
CA SER A 160 -3.07 16.88 29.37
C SER A 160 -3.91 15.65 29.68
N PHE A 161 -3.52 14.48 29.14
CA PHE A 161 -4.15 13.21 29.50
C PHE A 161 -3.77 12.77 30.92
N ASN A 162 -2.68 13.30 31.48
CA ASN A 162 -2.15 12.96 32.80
C ASN A 162 -1.91 11.44 33.01
N PRO A 163 -1.14 10.76 32.14
CA PRO A 163 -1.01 9.30 32.12
C PRO A 163 -0.50 8.71 33.45
N SER A 164 0.35 9.43 34.17
CA SER A 164 0.89 8.99 35.47
C SER A 164 -0.09 9.09 36.64
N THR A 165 -1.24 9.76 36.47
CA THR A 165 -2.24 9.88 37.54
C THR A 165 -3.03 8.59 37.70
N LYS A 166 -3.47 8.32 38.94
CA LYS A 166 -4.29 7.15 39.25
C LYS A 166 -5.67 7.29 38.60
N LEU A 167 -6.11 6.23 37.94
CA LEU A 167 -7.40 6.15 37.26
C LEU A 167 -8.51 6.23 38.31
N THR A 168 -9.44 7.16 38.12
CA THR A 168 -10.58 7.35 39.03
C THR A 168 -11.81 6.57 38.56
N ARG A 169 -12.76 6.34 39.47
CA ARG A 169 -14.05 5.69 39.16
C ARG A 169 -14.83 6.47 38.09
N GLY A 170 -14.82 7.80 38.16
CA GLY A 170 -15.45 8.65 37.16
C GLY A 170 -14.79 8.59 35.78
N ASP A 171 -13.45 8.53 35.74
CA ASP A 171 -12.68 8.42 34.49
C ASP A 171 -12.99 7.10 33.77
N VAL A 172 -12.86 5.96 34.47
CA VAL A 172 -13.03 4.65 33.83
C VAL A 172 -14.48 4.41 33.40
N ALA A 173 -15.48 4.88 34.19
CA ALA A 173 -16.89 4.83 33.78
C ALA A 173 -17.09 5.58 32.46
N THR A 174 -16.46 6.75 32.31
CA THR A 174 -16.52 7.55 31.08
C THR A 174 -15.82 6.88 29.90
N PHE A 175 -14.62 6.34 30.11
CA PHE A 175 -13.85 5.67 29.05
C PHE A 175 -14.57 4.42 28.54
N LEU A 176 -15.06 3.57 29.45
CA LEU A 176 -15.77 2.34 29.09
C LEU A 176 -17.13 2.61 28.45
N TYR A 177 -17.88 3.59 28.95
CA TYR A 177 -19.14 4.01 28.34
C TYR A 177 -18.92 4.40 26.87
N ARG A 178 -17.92 5.26 26.61
CA ARG A 178 -17.58 5.69 25.24
C ARG A 178 -17.06 4.54 24.38
N ALA A 179 -16.29 3.61 24.96
CA ALA A 179 -15.81 2.43 24.25
C ALA A 179 -16.97 1.56 23.74
N VAL A 180 -17.99 1.34 24.57
CA VAL A 180 -19.19 0.59 24.20
C VAL A 180 -20.06 1.35 23.19
N GLN A 181 -20.09 2.69 23.25
CA GLN A 181 -20.82 3.50 22.25
C GLN A 181 -20.14 3.48 20.87
N ASN A 182 -18.80 3.34 20.83
CA ASN A 182 -18.02 3.45 19.59
C ASN A 182 -17.83 2.11 18.85
N GLY A 183 -18.37 1.00 19.37
CA GLY A 183 -18.36 -0.29 18.68
C GLY A 183 -18.47 -1.48 19.61
N ASN A 184 -18.16 -2.67 19.10
CA ASN A 184 -18.14 -3.89 19.90
C ASN A 184 -16.99 -3.84 20.92
N PHE A 185 -17.33 -4.02 22.20
CA PHE A 185 -16.35 -4.26 23.26
C PHE A 185 -16.04 -5.76 23.27
N ALA A 186 -15.06 -6.16 22.46
CA ALA A 186 -14.71 -7.56 22.24
C ALA A 186 -13.18 -7.70 22.17
N VAL A 187 -12.59 -8.61 22.95
CA VAL A 187 -11.13 -8.77 22.97
C VAL A 187 -10.62 -9.32 21.64
N GLN A 188 -9.57 -8.69 21.11
CA GLN A 188 -8.74 -9.22 20.01
C GLN A 188 -7.41 -9.77 20.57
N GLY A 189 -6.80 -9.00 21.46
CA GLY A 189 -5.53 -9.36 22.11
C GLY A 189 -4.32 -9.26 21.21
N LEU A 190 -3.13 -9.34 21.83
CA LEU A 190 -1.87 -9.39 21.10
C LEU A 190 -1.51 -10.83 20.76
N LYS A 191 -0.60 -11.01 19.80
CA LYS A 191 -0.10 -12.35 19.43
C LYS A 191 1.08 -12.82 20.27
N ARG A 192 1.69 -11.91 21.03
CA ARG A 192 2.90 -12.10 21.83
C ARG A 192 3.01 -10.94 22.82
N SER A 193 3.97 -11.01 23.75
CA SER A 193 4.23 -9.93 24.70
C SER A 193 4.46 -8.58 24.01
N ALA A 194 3.83 -7.53 24.54
CA ALA A 194 3.87 -6.20 23.92
C ALA A 194 5.28 -5.59 23.97
N ALA A 195 5.64 -4.88 22.90
CA ALA A 195 6.92 -4.23 22.70
C ALA A 195 6.83 -2.94 21.82
N GLY A 196 5.63 -2.38 21.64
CA GLY A 196 5.43 -1.15 20.86
C GLY A 196 5.57 -1.37 19.35
N ARG A 197 5.28 -2.58 18.86
CA ARG A 197 5.52 -2.95 17.45
C ARG A 197 4.56 -2.31 16.46
N ASP A 198 3.40 -1.86 16.93
CA ASP A 198 2.39 -1.19 16.11
C ASP A 198 2.43 0.33 16.31
N ASN A 199 3.49 0.88 16.92
CA ASN A 199 3.63 2.32 17.17
C ASN A 199 3.53 3.16 15.88
N ASP A 200 3.96 2.60 14.75
CA ASP A 200 3.86 3.20 13.42
C ASP A 200 2.40 3.29 12.91
N THR A 201 1.49 2.48 13.46
CA THR A 201 0.06 2.50 13.11
C THR A 201 -0.70 3.66 13.74
N ILE A 202 -0.17 4.27 14.82
CA ILE A 202 -0.79 5.38 15.54
C ILE A 202 0.12 6.60 15.55
N THR A 203 -0.18 7.56 14.70
CA THR A 203 0.59 8.79 14.65
C THR A 203 0.17 9.80 15.71
N LEU A 204 1.16 10.46 16.33
CA LEU A 204 0.95 11.47 17.35
C LEU A 204 0.70 12.85 16.71
N PRO A 205 -0.35 13.60 17.15
CA PRO A 205 -0.60 14.95 16.67
C PRO A 205 0.59 15.88 16.90
N PRO A 206 0.83 16.85 16.01
CA PRO A 206 1.79 17.92 16.25
C PRO A 206 1.52 18.58 17.61
N GLY A 207 2.56 18.64 18.46
CA GLY A 207 2.43 19.17 19.80
C GLY A 207 1.80 18.26 20.85
N PHE A 208 1.48 17.02 20.50
CA PHE A 208 0.95 16.02 21.43
C PHE A 208 1.89 15.78 22.62
N MET A 209 3.21 15.81 22.40
CA MET A 209 4.20 15.68 23.46
C MET A 209 4.57 17.01 24.16
N GLY A 210 3.87 18.11 23.84
CA GLY A 210 4.11 19.43 24.44
C GLY A 210 4.91 20.43 23.59
N SER A 211 5.13 20.16 22.30
CA SER A 211 5.57 21.18 21.33
C SER A 211 4.39 22.02 20.82
N ASN A 212 4.60 23.26 20.38
CA ASN A 212 3.51 24.13 19.96
C ASN A 212 3.17 23.92 18.47
N SER A 213 1.93 23.55 18.16
CA SER A 213 1.28 23.87 16.88
C SER A 213 -0.23 23.69 17.02
N ALA A 214 -0.95 24.80 16.96
CA ALA A 214 -2.41 24.86 16.98
C ALA A 214 -2.98 24.46 15.61
N ASP A 215 -4.19 23.90 15.65
CA ASP A 215 -5.27 23.93 14.64
C ASP A 215 -4.86 23.99 13.16
N PHE A 216 -5.12 22.91 12.41
CA PHE A 216 -5.17 22.97 10.95
C PHE A 216 -6.62 22.88 10.48
N GLU A 217 -7.18 24.04 10.15
CA GLU A 217 -8.18 24.15 9.07
C GLU A 217 -7.51 23.77 7.73
N GLU A 218 -8.32 23.35 6.75
CA GLU A 218 -7.88 23.22 5.36
C GLU A 218 -7.19 24.54 4.91
N PRO A 219 -5.90 24.52 4.52
CA PRO A 219 -5.27 25.70 3.96
C PRO A 219 -5.85 25.97 2.58
N LYS A 220 -6.59 27.07 2.46
CA LYS A 220 -6.78 27.77 1.19
C LYS A 220 -5.50 28.56 0.91
N ASP A 221 -4.43 27.90 0.47
CA ASP A 221 -3.37 28.54 -0.32
C ASP A 221 -2.33 27.55 -0.83
N ASN A 222 -1.85 27.82 -2.06
CA ASN A 222 -1.05 26.93 -2.89
C ASN A 222 0.45 27.27 -2.79
N THR A 223 0.91 27.79 -1.66
CA THR A 223 2.30 28.24 -1.53
C THR A 223 3.20 27.08 -1.11
N ASN A 224 4.24 26.85 -1.91
CA ASN A 224 5.35 25.94 -1.65
C ASN A 224 6.16 26.45 -0.44
N ASP A 225 5.63 26.27 0.77
CA ASP A 225 6.29 26.67 2.02
C ASP A 225 7.42 25.68 2.36
N PHE A 226 8.60 25.93 1.80
CA PHE A 226 9.85 25.25 2.16
C PHE A 226 10.66 26.11 3.13
N THR A 227 11.12 25.55 4.25
CA THR A 227 12.03 26.23 5.19
C THR A 227 13.26 25.36 5.48
N GLY A 228 14.42 25.81 5.01
CA GLY A 228 15.71 25.47 5.63
C GLY A 228 16.07 26.52 6.68
N PRO A 229 16.98 26.24 7.63
CA PRO A 229 17.47 27.26 8.56
C PRO A 229 18.12 28.42 7.80
N GLU A 230 17.90 29.67 8.25
CA GLU A 230 18.33 30.91 7.58
C GLU A 230 19.86 31.00 7.33
N TYR A 231 20.66 30.17 8.00
CA TYR A 231 22.12 30.10 7.90
C TYR A 231 22.66 29.03 6.91
N VAL A 232 21.80 28.25 6.26
CA VAL A 232 22.18 27.23 5.25
C VAL A 232 22.07 27.77 3.81
N ASN A 233 21.78 29.07 3.65
CA ASN A 233 21.40 29.73 2.39
C ASN A 233 22.37 29.56 1.20
N ASN A 234 23.64 29.19 1.42
CA ASN A 234 24.58 28.92 0.32
C ASN A 234 24.63 27.43 -0.10
N ALA A 235 24.25 26.51 0.80
CA ALA A 235 24.37 25.06 0.58
C ALA A 235 23.06 24.41 0.14
N LEU A 236 21.89 24.90 0.57
CA LEU A 236 20.59 24.40 0.09
C LEU A 236 20.15 25.19 -1.15
N GLN A 237 20.00 24.52 -2.29
CA GLN A 237 19.53 25.17 -3.53
C GLN A 237 18.00 25.13 -3.66
N SER A 238 17.41 23.95 -3.49
CA SER A 238 15.97 23.76 -3.59
C SER A 238 15.54 22.45 -2.95
N ILE A 239 14.26 22.37 -2.60
CA ILE A 239 13.56 21.14 -2.24
C ILE A 239 12.33 21.08 -3.16
N VAL A 240 12.12 19.94 -3.81
CA VAL A 240 11.00 19.71 -4.73
C VAL A 240 10.26 18.48 -4.26
N VAL A 241 8.95 18.61 -4.08
CA VAL A 241 8.02 17.51 -3.82
C VAL A 241 7.15 17.36 -5.06
N GLU A 242 7.19 16.19 -5.70
CA GLU A 242 6.46 15.98 -6.96
C GLU A 242 4.94 16.09 -6.80
N ASN A 243 4.41 15.46 -5.75
CA ASN A 243 3.02 15.59 -5.34
C ASN A 243 2.91 15.83 -3.83
N PRO A 244 2.66 17.08 -3.38
CA PRO A 244 2.57 17.37 -1.95
C PRO A 244 1.27 16.86 -1.32
N ASP A 245 0.25 16.48 -2.10
CA ASP A 245 -1.06 16.05 -1.61
C ASP A 245 -1.33 14.59 -2.02
N LEU A 246 -1.18 13.67 -1.08
CA LEU A 246 -1.33 12.23 -1.29
C LEU A 246 -2.62 11.67 -0.66
N ILE A 247 -3.15 10.61 -1.25
CA ILE A 247 -4.27 9.87 -0.68
C ILE A 247 -3.75 8.97 0.45
N ALA A 248 -4.36 9.07 1.63
CA ALA A 248 -3.95 8.33 2.83
C ALA A 248 -4.39 6.85 2.79
N ASN A 249 -3.83 6.09 1.85
CA ASN A 249 -4.36 4.80 1.44
C ASN A 249 -3.35 3.64 1.52
N GLY A 250 -2.12 3.90 1.97
CA GLY A 250 -1.05 2.89 2.06
C GLY A 250 -0.34 2.57 0.75
N VAL A 251 -0.66 3.29 -0.34
CA VAL A 251 -0.20 2.97 -1.71
C VAL A 251 0.29 4.21 -2.44
N ASP A 252 -0.40 5.34 -2.29
CA ASP A 252 -0.04 6.58 -2.95
C ASP A 252 1.33 7.07 -2.47
N SER A 253 2.12 7.71 -3.34
CA SER A 253 3.48 8.09 -3.01
C SER A 253 3.94 9.35 -3.73
N THR A 254 4.92 10.03 -3.17
CA THR A 254 5.60 11.17 -3.80
C THR A 254 7.10 11.01 -3.72
N LEU A 255 7.79 11.50 -4.75
CA LEU A 255 9.23 11.72 -4.69
C LEU A 255 9.52 13.09 -4.06
N VAL A 256 10.47 13.11 -3.13
CA VAL A 256 11.04 14.33 -2.56
C VAL A 256 12.50 14.41 -2.96
N THR A 257 12.89 15.49 -3.62
CA THR A 257 14.26 15.74 -4.10
C THR A 257 14.82 17.01 -3.46
N VAL A 258 16.03 16.91 -2.91
CA VAL A 258 16.78 18.02 -2.31
C VAL A 258 18.03 18.28 -3.16
N SER A 259 18.23 19.54 -3.55
CA SER A 259 19.39 20.00 -4.32
C SER A 259 20.34 20.82 -3.43
N LEU A 260 21.63 20.52 -3.49
CA LEU A 260 22.66 20.97 -2.57
C LEU A 260 23.88 21.58 -3.29
N LYS A 261 24.68 22.32 -2.52
CA LYS A 261 26.04 22.78 -2.82
C LYS A 261 26.93 22.49 -1.62
N ALA A 262 28.24 22.57 -1.81
CA ALA A 262 29.16 22.61 -0.69
C ALA A 262 28.90 23.87 0.15
N CYS A 263 29.33 23.85 1.41
CA CYS A 263 29.09 24.93 2.37
C CYS A 263 29.73 26.26 1.99
N ASN A 264 30.77 26.23 1.16
CA ASN A 264 31.42 27.40 0.59
C ASN A 264 30.71 27.94 -0.68
N GLY A 265 29.61 27.30 -1.12
CA GLY A 265 28.88 27.65 -2.33
C GLY A 265 29.37 26.97 -3.61
N ASP A 266 30.42 26.14 -3.54
CA ASP A 266 30.93 25.41 -4.70
C ASP A 266 30.00 24.26 -5.12
N PRO A 267 29.94 23.90 -6.41
CA PRO A 267 29.27 22.69 -6.86
C PRO A 267 29.85 21.44 -6.20
N ILE A 268 28.98 20.52 -5.79
CA ILE A 268 29.40 19.18 -5.36
C ILE A 268 29.70 18.35 -6.61
N ALA A 269 30.86 17.71 -6.66
CA ALA A 269 31.25 16.88 -7.80
C ALA A 269 30.33 15.64 -7.94
N ASP A 270 29.98 15.30 -9.17
CA ASP A 270 29.07 14.20 -9.51
C ASP A 270 29.57 12.81 -9.09
N ASP A 271 30.87 12.66 -8.80
CA ASP A 271 31.47 11.42 -8.30
C ASP A 271 31.47 11.32 -6.75
N LYS A 272 30.92 12.31 -6.04
CA LYS A 272 30.75 12.28 -4.59
C LYS A 272 29.35 11.86 -4.18
N SER A 273 29.27 11.05 -3.13
CA SER A 273 28.02 10.61 -2.51
C SER A 273 28.07 10.82 -1.00
N TYR A 274 26.97 11.31 -0.45
CA TYR A 274 26.78 11.52 0.98
C TYR A 274 25.54 10.75 1.46
N THR A 275 25.57 10.26 2.70
CA THR A 275 24.45 9.51 3.26
C THR A 275 23.56 10.42 4.09
N PHE A 276 22.26 10.41 3.80
CA PHE A 276 21.25 11.14 4.54
C PHE A 276 20.34 10.16 5.27
N ARG A 277 20.11 10.41 6.56
CA ARG A 277 18.98 9.82 7.29
C ARG A 277 17.73 10.57 6.87
N VAL A 278 16.70 9.83 6.48
CA VAL A 278 15.40 10.41 6.13
C VAL A 278 14.39 9.95 7.16
N THR A 279 13.68 10.91 7.75
CA THR A 279 12.62 10.63 8.71
C THR A 279 11.32 11.23 8.21
N SER A 280 10.26 10.46 8.36
CA SER A 280 8.89 10.90 8.16
C SER A 280 8.13 10.66 9.47
N SER A 281 7.18 11.52 9.78
CA SER A 281 6.32 11.42 10.96
C SER A 281 5.16 10.45 10.78
N TYR A 282 4.77 10.18 9.52
CA TYR A 282 3.57 9.43 9.15
C TYR A 282 3.86 8.45 8.02
N GLY A 283 4.45 8.92 6.92
CA GLY A 283 4.79 8.12 5.75
C GLY A 283 5.95 7.14 5.96
N THR A 284 6.05 6.19 5.04
CA THR A 284 7.16 5.25 4.98
C THR A 284 8.13 5.64 3.87
N ILE A 285 9.41 5.69 4.18
CA ILE A 285 10.46 5.93 3.18
C ILE A 285 10.86 4.59 2.58
N ILE A 286 10.78 4.45 1.25
CA ILE A 286 11.11 3.21 0.55
C ILE A 286 12.25 3.38 -0.45
N ASP A 287 12.91 2.27 -0.80
CA ASP A 287 13.79 2.19 -1.99
C ASP A 287 13.00 1.81 -3.26
N THR A 288 13.69 1.70 -4.40
CA THR A 288 13.06 1.35 -5.69
C THR A 288 12.58 -0.09 -5.79
N SER A 289 12.93 -0.95 -4.82
CA SER A 289 12.34 -2.28 -4.66
C SER A 289 11.08 -2.28 -3.78
N GLY A 290 10.70 -1.13 -3.22
CA GLY A 290 9.57 -1.02 -2.28
C GLY A 290 9.92 -1.38 -0.84
N GLU A 291 11.18 -1.64 -0.52
CA GLU A 291 11.60 -1.97 0.84
C GLU A 291 11.77 -0.69 1.69
N ALA A 292 11.31 -0.73 2.93
CA ALA A 292 11.46 0.41 3.85
C ALA A 292 12.93 0.67 4.20
N VAL A 293 13.37 1.93 4.06
CA VAL A 293 14.75 2.36 4.32
C VAL A 293 14.79 3.56 5.25
N LYS A 294 15.82 3.63 6.09
CA LYS A 294 16.05 4.76 7.02
C LYS A 294 17.08 5.76 6.51
N THR A 295 17.82 5.39 5.46
CA THR A 295 18.90 6.20 4.90
C THR A 295 18.87 6.13 3.38
N VAL A 296 19.13 7.26 2.74
CA VAL A 296 19.32 7.38 1.29
C VAL A 296 20.71 7.97 1.02
N GLN A 297 21.21 7.77 -0.18
CA GLN A 297 22.48 8.35 -0.61
C GLN A 297 22.23 9.44 -1.65
N SER A 298 23.07 10.47 -1.62
CA SER A 298 23.08 11.50 -2.65
C SER A 298 23.85 11.03 -3.88
N ASP A 299 23.47 11.58 -5.03
CA ASP A 299 24.26 11.55 -6.25
C ASP A 299 24.70 12.98 -6.56
N GLY A 300 25.99 13.26 -6.30
CA GLY A 300 26.56 14.58 -6.34
C GLY A 300 25.75 15.58 -5.52
N SER A 301 25.21 16.59 -6.21
CA SER A 301 24.43 17.67 -5.62
C SER A 301 22.99 17.33 -5.27
N THR A 302 22.50 16.11 -5.56
CA THR A 302 21.07 15.79 -5.37
C THR A 302 20.87 14.57 -4.47
N VAL A 303 19.86 14.63 -3.61
CA VAL A 303 19.41 13.48 -2.81
C VAL A 303 17.89 13.35 -2.91
N SER A 304 17.39 12.13 -3.11
CA SER A 304 15.95 11.88 -3.27
C SER A 304 15.46 10.74 -2.40
N ALA A 305 14.20 10.83 -1.96
CA ALA A 305 13.51 9.81 -1.20
C ALA A 305 12.07 9.63 -1.72
N ILE A 306 11.61 8.38 -1.80
CA ILE A 306 10.22 8.06 -2.12
C ILE A 306 9.46 7.93 -0.79
N VAL A 307 8.40 8.71 -0.65
CA VAL A 307 7.55 8.75 0.53
C VAL A 307 6.21 8.11 0.18
N VAL A 308 5.90 6.98 0.81
CA VAL A 308 4.60 6.30 0.68
C VAL A 308 3.65 6.80 1.75
N ALA A 309 2.45 7.20 1.34
CA ALA A 309 1.40 7.65 2.22
C ALA A 309 0.92 6.50 3.13
N PRO A 310 0.71 6.75 4.43
CA PRO A 310 0.15 5.75 5.33
C PRO A 310 -1.35 5.55 5.09
N LYS A 311 -1.91 4.48 5.64
CA LYS A 311 -3.37 4.33 5.74
C LYS A 311 -3.87 5.18 6.91
N LEU A 312 -4.65 6.23 6.63
CA LEU A 312 -5.24 7.07 7.67
C LEU A 312 -6.75 7.14 7.51
N THR A 313 -7.46 7.36 8.61
CA THR A 313 -8.90 7.65 8.62
C THR A 313 -9.20 9.15 8.71
N LYS A 314 -8.17 9.99 8.88
CA LYS A 314 -8.24 11.46 8.94
C LYS A 314 -7.06 12.07 8.19
N SER A 315 -7.20 13.30 7.70
CA SER A 315 -6.12 14.01 7.03
C SER A 315 -4.98 14.33 8.00
N GLY A 316 -3.74 14.32 7.51
CA GLY A 316 -2.53 14.62 8.28
C GLY A 316 -1.51 15.40 7.45
N ARG A 317 -0.63 16.13 8.13
CA ARG A 317 0.54 16.78 7.54
C ARG A 317 1.79 16.11 8.09
N ASP A 318 2.76 15.91 7.21
CA ASP A 318 3.97 15.16 7.47
C ASP A 318 5.19 15.96 7.04
N THR A 319 6.17 16.00 7.93
CA THR A 319 7.46 16.64 7.68
C THR A 319 8.48 15.55 7.35
N ILE A 320 9.00 15.60 6.13
CA ILE A 320 10.05 14.72 5.64
C ILE A 320 11.39 15.42 5.86
N SER A 321 12.17 14.94 6.82
CA SER A 321 13.47 15.54 7.18
C SER A 321 14.63 14.73 6.61
N PHE A 322 15.54 15.41 5.92
CA PHE A 322 16.82 14.88 5.48
C PHE A 322 17.93 15.41 6.40
N GLU A 323 18.69 14.49 7.00
CA GLU A 323 19.80 14.80 7.90
C GLU A 323 21.09 14.12 7.40
N LEU A 324 22.14 14.90 7.17
CA LEU A 324 23.43 14.38 6.74
C LEU A 324 24.09 13.57 7.87
N VAL A 325 24.39 12.30 7.62
CA VAL A 325 25.00 11.38 8.60
C VAL A 325 26.34 10.84 8.13
N ASN A 326 27.21 10.49 9.09
CA ASN A 326 28.52 9.88 8.85
C ASN A 326 29.43 10.68 7.91
N ASN A 327 29.29 12.01 7.86
CA ASN A 327 30.08 12.86 6.99
C ASN A 327 31.44 13.21 7.62
N THR A 328 32.52 12.95 6.88
CA THR A 328 33.89 13.37 7.22
C THR A 328 34.43 14.47 6.29
N ASP A 329 33.68 14.86 5.25
CA ASP A 329 34.10 15.87 4.29
C ASP A 329 33.93 17.28 4.87
N PRO A 330 35.03 18.06 5.05
CA PRO A 330 34.96 19.42 5.57
C PRO A 330 34.10 20.35 4.72
N ALA A 331 33.97 20.08 3.40
CA ALA A 331 33.18 20.89 2.49
C ALA A 331 31.67 20.86 2.80
N MET A 332 31.20 19.85 3.54
CA MET A 332 29.79 19.66 3.89
C MET A 332 29.48 19.94 5.37
N LYS A 333 30.44 20.52 6.11
CA LYS A 333 30.35 20.68 7.58
C LYS A 333 29.13 21.47 8.07
N CYS A 334 28.68 22.47 7.32
CA CYS A 334 27.50 23.29 7.65
C CYS A 334 26.17 22.52 7.60
N LEU A 335 26.12 21.34 6.96
CA LEU A 335 24.92 20.50 6.88
C LEU A 335 24.89 19.41 7.98
N VAL A 336 25.97 19.26 8.74
CA VAL A 336 26.06 18.24 9.80
C VAL A 336 25.22 18.67 11.00
N GLY A 337 24.22 17.85 11.35
CA GLY A 337 23.26 18.14 12.43
C GLY A 337 22.07 19.02 12.00
N GLU A 338 22.04 19.45 10.74
CA GLU A 338 20.95 20.23 10.17
C GLU A 338 19.87 19.34 9.56
N LYS A 339 18.62 19.80 9.64
CA LYS A 339 17.46 19.11 9.06
C LYS A 339 16.90 19.90 7.88
N LEU A 340 16.87 19.27 6.72
CA LEU A 340 16.27 19.83 5.50
C LEU A 340 14.86 19.25 5.39
N ASN A 341 13.85 20.09 5.55
CA ASN A 341 12.45 19.65 5.70
C ASN A 341 11.63 19.89 4.43
N ALA A 342 10.85 18.89 4.05
CA ALA A 342 9.80 18.98 3.05
C ALA A 342 8.45 18.66 3.70
N GLU A 343 7.37 19.27 3.21
CA GLU A 343 6.03 19.06 3.74
C GLU A 343 5.19 18.25 2.75
N VAL A 344 4.54 17.19 3.25
CA VAL A 344 3.61 16.34 2.51
C VAL A 344 2.29 16.25 3.28
N ARG A 345 1.17 16.12 2.57
CA ARG A 345 -0.17 16.05 3.13
C ARG A 345 -0.82 14.75 2.73
N TYR A 346 -1.54 14.15 3.67
CA TYR A 346 -2.29 12.91 3.47
C TYR A 346 -3.77 13.18 3.67
N SER A 347 -4.62 12.77 2.74
CA SER A 347 -6.08 12.89 2.85
C SER A 347 -6.78 11.57 2.48
N PRO A 348 -7.62 10.99 3.35
CA PRO A 348 -8.35 9.78 3.00
C PRO A 348 -9.51 10.09 2.05
N GLN A 349 -9.53 9.41 0.90
CA GLN A 349 -10.56 9.58 -0.13
C GLN A 349 -11.08 8.23 -0.63
N PRO A 350 -12.33 8.13 -1.10
CA PRO A 350 -12.81 6.95 -1.81
C PRO A 350 -12.16 6.87 -3.20
N GLU A 351 -11.86 5.66 -3.69
CA GLU A 351 -11.09 5.46 -4.93
C GLU A 351 -11.73 4.41 -5.84
N LEU A 352 -11.58 4.60 -7.16
CA LEU A 352 -11.64 3.51 -8.14
C LEU A 352 -10.22 3.18 -8.54
N ARG A 353 -9.66 2.10 -7.98
CA ARG A 353 -8.30 1.67 -8.31
C ARG A 353 -8.33 0.83 -9.57
N ILE A 354 -7.71 1.36 -10.63
CA ILE A 354 -7.59 0.66 -11.91
C ILE A 354 -6.29 -0.14 -11.89
N ASP A 355 -6.37 -1.42 -12.22
CA ASP A 355 -5.24 -2.30 -12.49
C ASP A 355 -5.45 -3.01 -13.84
N TYR A 356 -4.40 -3.58 -14.41
CA TYR A 356 -4.51 -4.23 -15.71
C TYR A 356 -3.56 -5.42 -15.85
N GLN A 357 -3.88 -6.32 -16.76
CA GLN A 357 -3.04 -7.44 -17.19
C GLN A 357 -3.13 -7.53 -18.71
N VAL A 358 -2.00 -7.71 -19.37
CA VAL A 358 -1.96 -7.92 -20.82
C VAL A 358 -1.57 -9.35 -21.06
N TYR A 359 -2.39 -10.06 -21.84
CA TYR A 359 -2.08 -11.39 -22.29
C TYR A 359 -1.84 -11.37 -23.80
N ASP A 360 -0.62 -11.70 -24.18
CA ASP A 360 -0.22 -11.88 -25.56
C ASP A 360 0.66 -13.13 -25.68
N PRO A 361 0.21 -14.21 -26.36
CA PRO A 361 1.00 -15.45 -26.47
C PRO A 361 2.33 -15.26 -27.20
N THR A 362 2.51 -14.14 -27.93
CA THR A 362 3.80 -13.80 -28.56
C THR A 362 4.70 -12.93 -27.68
N ASN A 363 4.23 -12.48 -26.50
CA ASN A 363 4.98 -11.75 -25.48
C ASN A 363 4.68 -12.28 -24.08
N THR A 364 5.58 -13.12 -23.56
CA THR A 364 5.41 -13.77 -22.24
C THR A 364 5.89 -12.91 -21.06
N ASP A 365 6.43 -11.71 -21.28
CA ASP A 365 7.16 -10.95 -20.25
C ASP A 365 6.32 -9.88 -19.51
N ASP A 366 5.05 -9.68 -19.88
CA ASP A 366 4.20 -8.60 -19.34
C ASP A 366 3.30 -9.06 -18.18
N ASP A 367 3.91 -9.46 -17.06
CA ASP A 367 3.19 -9.62 -15.78
C ASP A 367 3.00 -8.24 -15.10
N ASN A 368 2.32 -7.32 -15.79
CA ASN A 368 2.11 -5.92 -15.37
C ASN A 368 0.94 -5.74 -14.38
N GLY A 369 0.84 -6.60 -13.36
CA GLY A 369 -0.17 -6.50 -12.30
C GLY A 369 0.40 -5.99 -10.97
N SER A 370 -0.36 -5.15 -10.26
CA SER A 370 -0.06 -4.70 -8.89
C SER A 370 -1.00 -5.39 -7.89
N VAL A 371 -0.95 -6.72 -7.81
CA VAL A 371 -1.92 -7.49 -7.01
C VAL A 371 -1.45 -7.64 -5.57
N THR A 372 -1.96 -6.79 -4.68
CA THR A 372 -2.31 -7.24 -3.32
C THR A 372 -3.73 -7.80 -3.38
N PRO A 373 -3.99 -9.07 -3.03
CA PRO A 373 -5.35 -9.61 -3.04
C PRO A 373 -6.11 -9.22 -1.77
N PRO A 374 -7.35 -8.68 -1.84
CA PRO A 374 -8.27 -8.93 -0.71
C PRO A 374 -9.77 -8.94 -1.03
N TYR A 375 -10.53 -9.90 -0.48
CA TYR A 375 -11.38 -9.81 0.72
C TYR A 375 -12.42 -10.94 0.69
N VAL A 376 -12.69 -11.52 1.85
CA VAL A 376 -13.47 -12.76 2.05
C VAL A 376 -14.81 -12.39 2.74
N PRO A 377 -15.98 -12.91 2.31
CA PRO A 377 -17.30 -12.61 2.86
C PRO A 377 -17.45 -12.62 4.39
N TYR A 378 -18.51 -12.02 4.92
CA TYR A 378 -18.86 -12.17 6.33
C TYR A 378 -19.75 -13.41 6.53
N GLU A 379 -19.34 -14.32 7.40
CA GLU A 379 -20.16 -15.48 7.81
C GLU A 379 -21.28 -15.08 8.79
N LYS A 380 -22.40 -15.82 8.76
CA LYS A 380 -23.55 -15.59 9.63
C LYS A 380 -23.23 -15.99 11.08
N LEU A 381 -23.39 -15.04 12.02
CA LEU A 381 -23.16 -15.29 13.44
C LEU A 381 -24.30 -16.13 14.08
N PRO A 382 -23.99 -17.06 15.00
CA PRO A 382 -24.98 -17.68 15.87
C PRO A 382 -25.62 -16.63 16.80
N GLU A 383 -26.96 -16.70 16.93
CA GLU A 383 -27.75 -15.70 17.65
C GLU A 383 -27.65 -15.82 19.18
N PHE A 384 -27.33 -17.01 19.71
CA PHE A 384 -27.50 -17.35 21.13
C PHE A 384 -26.23 -17.91 21.80
N PHE A 385 -25.08 -17.87 21.13
CA PHE A 385 -23.86 -18.39 21.73
C PHE A 385 -23.30 -17.36 22.72
N THR A 386 -23.30 -17.75 23.98
CA THR A 386 -22.89 -16.92 25.11
C THR A 386 -21.54 -17.33 25.67
N GLN A 387 -20.97 -18.48 25.25
CA GLN A 387 -19.64 -18.93 25.66
C GLN A 387 -18.61 -18.92 24.52
N ASN A 388 -17.33 -18.82 24.90
CA ASN A 388 -16.24 -18.87 23.93
C ASN A 388 -15.91 -20.29 23.48
N LEU A 389 -16.28 -21.33 24.23
CA LEU A 389 -16.09 -22.70 23.77
C LEU A 389 -17.36 -23.20 23.11
N ILE A 390 -17.24 -23.70 21.89
CA ILE A 390 -18.33 -24.34 21.17
C ILE A 390 -17.93 -25.76 20.80
N ASP A 391 -18.90 -26.67 20.83
CA ASP A 391 -18.74 -28.01 20.30
C ASP A 391 -18.91 -27.95 18.77
N VAL A 392 -17.98 -28.55 18.04
CA VAL A 392 -18.09 -28.82 16.60
C VAL A 392 -18.32 -30.32 16.41
N TYR A 393 -19.30 -30.67 15.59
CA TYR A 393 -19.72 -32.05 15.36
C TYR A 393 -19.31 -32.56 13.98
N SER A 394 -18.97 -33.85 13.91
CA SER A 394 -18.77 -34.56 12.64
C SER A 394 -20.08 -34.70 11.84
N PRO A 395 -20.05 -34.69 10.49
CA PRO A 395 -18.87 -34.52 9.62
C PRO A 395 -18.53 -33.05 9.34
N ILE A 396 -17.27 -32.78 8.98
CA ILE A 396 -16.79 -31.47 8.51
C ILE A 396 -16.16 -31.64 7.12
N PRO A 397 -16.70 -30.98 6.08
CA PRO A 397 -17.92 -30.17 6.06
C PRO A 397 -19.20 -30.98 6.34
N PHE A 398 -20.23 -30.30 6.85
CA PHE A 398 -21.58 -30.81 7.11
C PHE A 398 -22.35 -30.96 5.79
N LYS A 399 -22.80 -32.18 5.46
CA LYS A 399 -23.47 -32.47 4.18
C LYS A 399 -24.97 -32.18 4.20
N TYR A 400 -25.38 -31.10 3.54
CA TYR A 400 -26.70 -31.02 2.89
C TYR A 400 -26.65 -30.07 1.67
N ASP A 401 -26.57 -30.67 0.48
CA ASP A 401 -26.82 -30.16 -0.88
C ASP A 401 -26.19 -28.78 -1.27
N GLY A 402 -25.02 -28.83 -1.94
CA GLY A 402 -24.32 -27.68 -2.55
C GLY A 402 -22.94 -27.40 -1.93
N ASP A 403 -22.00 -26.86 -2.72
CA ASP A 403 -20.55 -26.64 -2.45
C ASP A 403 -20.18 -25.77 -1.22
N LYS A 404 -21.11 -25.53 -0.28
CA LYS A 404 -20.92 -24.65 0.88
C LYS A 404 -20.13 -25.32 2.00
N LYS A 405 -19.12 -24.64 2.54
CA LYS A 405 -18.36 -25.10 3.72
C LYS A 405 -19.12 -24.78 5.02
N LEU A 406 -20.07 -25.66 5.36
CA LEU A 406 -20.89 -25.57 6.57
C LEU A 406 -20.42 -26.56 7.64
N PHE A 407 -20.59 -26.25 8.92
CA PHE A 407 -20.43 -27.23 10.01
C PHE A 407 -21.61 -27.22 10.99
N SER A 408 -21.71 -28.28 11.77
CA SER A 408 -22.65 -28.33 12.90
C SER A 408 -21.93 -27.93 14.17
N ILE A 409 -22.45 -26.90 14.85
CA ILE A 409 -21.90 -26.41 16.11
C ILE A 409 -22.96 -26.35 17.20
N GLY A 410 -22.58 -26.57 18.44
CA GLY A 410 -23.49 -26.53 19.57
C GLY A 410 -22.87 -25.95 20.83
N GLN A 411 -23.73 -25.43 21.70
CA GLN A 411 -23.33 -24.89 22.99
C GLN A 411 -24.50 -24.95 23.97
N GLN A 412 -24.17 -25.15 25.24
CA GLN A 412 -25.11 -24.98 26.34
C GLN A 412 -25.31 -23.49 26.61
N THR A 413 -26.53 -22.99 26.43
CA THR A 413 -26.85 -21.57 26.52
C THR A 413 -28.16 -21.32 27.28
N ASN A 414 -28.36 -20.08 27.71
CA ASN A 414 -29.55 -19.63 28.41
C ASN A 414 -30.48 -18.95 27.40
N VAL A 415 -31.66 -19.53 27.16
CA VAL A 415 -32.69 -18.95 26.30
C VAL A 415 -33.83 -18.46 27.17
N THR A 416 -34.29 -17.23 26.90
CA THR A 416 -35.47 -16.68 27.58
C THR A 416 -36.72 -17.06 26.79
N ASP A 417 -37.66 -17.74 27.43
CA ASP A 417 -38.93 -18.09 26.78
C ASP A 417 -39.83 -16.85 26.58
N ALA A 418 -40.94 -17.01 25.84
CA ALA A 418 -41.88 -15.93 25.56
C ALA A 418 -42.55 -15.33 26.82
N LEU A 419 -42.38 -15.96 27.98
CA LEU A 419 -42.91 -15.52 29.28
C LEU A 419 -41.82 -14.87 30.15
N GLY A 420 -40.58 -14.75 29.65
CA GLY A 420 -39.47 -14.12 30.37
C GLY A 420 -38.67 -15.06 31.28
N ASN A 421 -38.91 -16.37 31.26
CA ASN A 421 -38.15 -17.31 32.10
C ASN A 421 -36.87 -17.75 31.39
N VAL A 422 -35.74 -17.72 32.10
CA VAL A 422 -34.45 -18.19 31.60
C VAL A 422 -34.38 -19.72 31.74
N GLN A 423 -34.28 -20.42 30.61
CA GLN A 423 -34.07 -21.86 30.56
C GLN A 423 -32.68 -22.18 30.03
N ASN A 424 -31.97 -23.06 30.72
CA ASN A 424 -30.69 -23.58 30.25
C ASN A 424 -30.94 -24.73 29.27
N VAL A 425 -30.58 -24.51 28.00
CA VAL A 425 -30.82 -25.45 26.90
C VAL A 425 -29.56 -25.66 26.08
N TYR A 426 -29.40 -26.85 25.53
CA TYR A 426 -28.33 -27.12 24.58
C TYR A 426 -28.82 -26.83 23.16
N LEU A 427 -28.30 -25.76 22.54
CA LEU A 427 -28.65 -25.39 21.17
C LEU A 427 -27.59 -25.92 20.20
N ARG A 428 -28.04 -26.52 19.09
CA ARG A 428 -27.19 -27.05 18.04
C ARG A 428 -27.61 -26.54 16.67
N TYR A 429 -26.75 -25.74 16.06
CA TYR A 429 -26.82 -25.35 14.65
C TYR A 429 -26.41 -26.55 13.78
N GLY A 430 -27.18 -26.83 12.73
CA GLY A 430 -27.04 -28.05 11.93
C GLY A 430 -27.45 -29.32 12.69
N GLY A 431 -28.25 -29.18 13.75
CA GLY A 431 -28.87 -30.27 14.49
C GLY A 431 -30.22 -30.70 13.87
N SER A 432 -31.05 -31.40 14.66
CA SER A 432 -32.39 -31.82 14.23
C SER A 432 -33.43 -30.70 14.21
N ASP A 433 -33.14 -29.54 14.83
CA ASP A 433 -34.05 -28.39 14.88
C ASP A 433 -33.89 -27.51 13.62
N PRO A 434 -34.89 -27.41 12.74
CA PRO A 434 -34.79 -26.68 11.48
C PRO A 434 -34.65 -25.16 11.66
N ARG A 435 -34.89 -24.62 12.87
CA ARG A 435 -34.72 -23.19 13.15
C ARG A 435 -33.25 -22.77 13.21
N TYR A 436 -32.35 -23.72 13.44
CA TYR A 436 -30.91 -23.50 13.60
C TYR A 436 -30.13 -24.24 12.49
N PRO A 437 -30.08 -23.71 11.26
CA PRO A 437 -29.35 -24.34 10.16
C PRO A 437 -27.84 -24.38 10.44
N ALA A 438 -27.11 -25.29 9.78
CA ALA A 438 -25.64 -25.33 9.88
C ALA A 438 -25.02 -23.99 9.48
N LEU A 439 -23.90 -23.63 10.12
CA LEU A 439 -23.23 -22.33 9.91
C LEU A 439 -22.04 -22.50 8.96
N GLY A 440 -21.81 -21.46 8.15
CA GLY A 440 -20.64 -21.40 7.29
C GLY A 440 -19.37 -21.03 8.04
N TYR A 441 -18.24 -21.51 7.53
CA TYR A 441 -16.91 -21.21 8.07
C TYR A 441 -15.87 -20.85 7.01
N GLU A 442 -16.16 -21.07 5.72
CA GLU A 442 -15.25 -20.70 4.61
C GLU A 442 -14.82 -19.23 4.67
N ASN A 443 -15.71 -18.34 5.11
CA ASN A 443 -15.46 -16.91 5.13
C ASN A 443 -15.22 -16.34 6.54
N ALA A 444 -15.12 -17.22 7.53
CA ALA A 444 -14.78 -16.86 8.90
C ALA A 444 -13.27 -16.61 9.03
N ILE A 445 -12.86 -15.99 10.13
CA ILE A 445 -11.45 -15.97 10.51
C ILE A 445 -11.12 -17.31 11.14
N LEU A 446 -10.44 -18.17 10.39
CA LEU A 446 -10.00 -19.49 10.87
C LEU A 446 -8.63 -19.38 11.51
N GLN A 447 -8.47 -19.91 12.72
CA GLN A 447 -7.22 -19.85 13.46
C GLN A 447 -6.79 -21.21 14.02
N PHE A 448 -5.48 -21.41 14.07
CA PHE A 448 -4.83 -22.37 14.95
C PHE A 448 -3.98 -21.58 15.95
N GLU A 449 -4.19 -21.79 17.25
CA GLU A 449 -3.73 -20.85 18.27
C GLU A 449 -4.18 -19.41 17.94
N ASN A 450 -3.28 -18.47 17.77
CA ASN A 450 -3.58 -17.09 17.35
C ASN A 450 -3.14 -16.77 15.91
N TYR A 451 -2.85 -17.80 15.10
CA TYR A 451 -2.41 -17.68 13.71
C TYR A 451 -3.54 -17.98 12.75
N ASN A 452 -3.72 -17.12 11.74
CA ASN A 452 -4.71 -17.34 10.70
C ASN A 452 -4.29 -18.52 9.81
N ILE A 453 -5.21 -19.44 9.54
CA ILE A 453 -5.01 -20.63 8.72
C ILE A 453 -6.02 -20.68 7.57
N SER A 454 -5.72 -21.50 6.56
CA SER A 454 -6.61 -21.75 5.42
C SER A 454 -7.78 -22.68 5.79
N VAL A 455 -8.85 -22.68 4.99
CA VAL A 455 -9.98 -23.63 5.11
C VAL A 455 -9.52 -25.09 5.13
N TYR A 456 -8.60 -25.48 4.23
CA TYR A 456 -8.06 -26.85 4.17
C TYR A 456 -7.46 -27.30 5.51
N LEU A 457 -6.50 -26.53 6.04
CA LEU A 457 -5.86 -26.83 7.33
C LEU A 457 -6.87 -26.88 8.48
N PHE A 458 -7.88 -26.01 8.46
CA PHE A 458 -8.93 -25.99 9.49
C PHE A 458 -9.77 -27.27 9.46
N GLU A 459 -10.20 -27.71 8.28
CA GLU A 459 -10.94 -28.98 8.10
C GLU A 459 -10.11 -30.18 8.54
N GLU A 460 -8.85 -30.24 8.14
CA GLU A 460 -7.94 -31.34 8.44
C GLU A 460 -7.65 -31.47 9.95
N LEU A 461 -7.43 -30.33 10.63
CA LEU A 461 -7.25 -30.29 12.08
C LEU A 461 -8.49 -30.81 12.82
N LEU A 462 -9.68 -30.36 12.42
CA LEU A 462 -10.92 -30.77 13.08
C LEU A 462 -11.28 -32.22 12.81
N ASN A 463 -11.13 -32.69 11.57
CA ASN A 463 -11.40 -34.09 11.23
C ASN A 463 -10.50 -35.03 12.03
N ARG A 464 -9.19 -34.74 12.16
CA ARG A 464 -8.28 -35.53 13.00
C ARG A 464 -8.69 -35.54 14.48
N ARG A 465 -9.19 -34.42 15.02
CA ARG A 465 -9.69 -34.36 16.41
C ARG A 465 -10.98 -35.14 16.58
N LEU A 466 -11.87 -35.06 15.60
CA LEU A 466 -13.14 -35.78 15.59
C LEU A 466 -12.95 -37.30 15.48
N ASP A 467 -11.98 -37.76 14.68
CA ASP A 467 -11.63 -39.18 14.56
C ASP A 467 -11.12 -39.77 15.89
N ASN A 468 -10.46 -38.94 16.70
CA ASN A 468 -10.01 -39.31 18.05
C ASN A 468 -11.06 -39.02 19.14
N SER A 469 -12.25 -38.52 18.77
CA SER A 469 -13.29 -38.17 19.73
C SER A 469 -13.89 -39.41 20.38
N VAL A 470 -13.98 -39.40 21.71
CA VAL A 470 -14.58 -40.48 22.52
C VAL A 470 -16.09 -40.31 22.72
N THR A 471 -16.71 -39.32 22.06
CA THR A 471 -18.12 -38.95 22.25
C THR A 471 -19.01 -39.47 21.12
N SER A 472 -20.31 -39.64 21.40
CA SER A 472 -21.31 -40.02 20.39
C SER A 472 -22.52 -39.07 20.45
N PRO A 473 -22.78 -38.27 19.39
CA PRO A 473 -21.99 -38.13 18.16
C PRO A 473 -20.60 -37.52 18.43
N ALA A 474 -19.62 -37.87 17.59
CA ALA A 474 -18.25 -37.36 17.70
C ALA A 474 -18.23 -35.82 17.64
N LYS A 475 -17.63 -35.20 18.66
CA LYS A 475 -17.46 -33.75 18.77
C LYS A 475 -16.06 -33.37 19.25
N THR A 476 -15.63 -32.16 18.92
CA THR A 476 -14.42 -31.51 19.44
C THR A 476 -14.75 -30.07 19.82
N GLU A 477 -14.05 -29.51 20.79
CA GLU A 477 -14.23 -28.13 21.21
C GLU A 477 -13.32 -27.19 20.42
N ILE A 478 -13.84 -26.01 20.07
CA ILE A 478 -13.05 -24.89 19.54
C ILE A 478 -13.44 -23.59 20.23
N MET A 479 -12.55 -22.61 20.15
CA MET A 479 -12.87 -21.25 20.53
C MET A 479 -13.68 -20.54 19.44
N TYR A 480 -14.79 -19.95 19.84
CA TYR A 480 -15.61 -19.03 19.09
C TYR A 480 -15.45 -17.63 19.65
N MET A 481 -15.12 -16.68 18.80
CA MET A 481 -15.06 -15.26 19.14
C MET A 481 -15.66 -14.43 18.01
N ILE A 482 -15.92 -13.15 18.29
CA ILE A 482 -16.36 -12.19 17.30
C ILE A 482 -15.26 -11.14 17.12
N SER A 483 -14.85 -10.90 15.88
CA SER A 483 -13.91 -9.83 15.53
C SER A 483 -14.58 -8.45 15.64
N GLU A 484 -13.79 -7.39 15.63
CA GLU A 484 -14.32 -6.02 15.72
C GLU A 484 -15.21 -5.63 14.53
N ASP A 485 -14.92 -6.14 13.33
CA ASP A 485 -15.76 -5.96 12.16
C ASP A 485 -16.97 -6.92 12.11
N GLY A 486 -17.17 -7.73 13.15
CA GLY A 486 -18.34 -8.59 13.30
C GLY A 486 -18.25 -9.94 12.61
N ARG A 487 -17.06 -10.37 12.14
CA ARG A 487 -16.85 -11.74 11.64
C ARG A 487 -16.72 -12.74 12.79
N PRO A 488 -17.18 -13.98 12.60
CA PRO A 488 -16.82 -15.05 13.51
C PRO A 488 -15.34 -15.40 13.36
N ILE A 489 -14.70 -15.68 14.50
CA ILE A 489 -13.39 -16.29 14.59
C ILE A 489 -13.61 -17.71 15.13
N TYR A 490 -13.21 -18.70 14.34
CA TYR A 490 -13.21 -20.11 14.74
C TYR A 490 -11.76 -20.54 14.96
N ARG A 491 -11.40 -20.74 16.22
CA ARG A 491 -10.03 -20.97 16.65
C ARG A 491 -9.88 -22.37 17.23
N VAL A 492 -9.05 -23.17 16.59
CA VAL A 492 -8.57 -24.46 17.10
C VAL A 492 -7.39 -24.20 18.04
N GLN A 493 -7.45 -24.73 19.27
CA GLN A 493 -6.39 -24.57 20.28
C GLN A 493 -5.86 -25.90 20.78
N GLY A 494 -4.61 -25.93 21.22
CA GLY A 494 -3.91 -27.08 21.75
C GLY A 494 -2.88 -27.59 20.74
N ILE A 495 -1.61 -27.44 21.11
CA ILE A 495 -0.48 -28.10 20.44
C ILE A 495 -0.32 -29.49 21.04
N ASP A 496 -0.13 -30.51 20.20
CA ASP A 496 0.04 -31.90 20.68
C ASP A 496 1.24 -31.97 21.67
N ASP A 497 1.07 -32.64 22.81
CA ASP A 497 2.03 -32.64 23.93
C ASP A 497 3.45 -33.11 23.51
N ASP A 498 3.52 -34.03 22.56
CA ASP A 498 4.77 -34.54 21.99
C ASP A 498 5.51 -33.47 21.16
N ILE A 499 4.78 -32.60 20.47
CA ILE A 499 5.32 -31.44 19.74
C ILE A 499 5.72 -30.36 20.75
N ALA A 500 4.82 -29.99 21.67
CA ALA A 500 5.03 -28.91 22.63
C ALA A 500 6.28 -29.14 23.49
N SER A 501 6.48 -30.37 23.97
CA SER A 501 7.65 -30.77 24.76
C SER A 501 8.98 -30.70 23.98
N GLN A 502 8.97 -30.94 22.67
CA GLN A 502 10.17 -30.90 21.82
C GLN A 502 10.61 -29.47 21.47
N VAL A 503 9.74 -28.48 21.62
CA VAL A 503 10.00 -27.09 21.23
C VAL A 503 10.00 -26.12 22.40
N GLU A 504 10.27 -26.61 23.61
CA GLU A 504 10.34 -25.78 24.82
C GLU A 504 9.04 -24.99 25.10
N ASN A 505 7.87 -25.52 24.66
CA ASN A 505 6.57 -24.84 24.70
C ASN A 505 6.52 -23.50 23.94
N ILE A 506 7.36 -23.33 22.92
CA ILE A 506 7.33 -22.15 22.07
C ILE A 506 6.20 -22.30 21.03
N ASN A 507 5.06 -21.68 21.34
CA ASN A 507 3.84 -21.70 20.54
C ASN A 507 4.04 -21.49 19.02
N PRO A 508 4.80 -20.48 18.53
CA PRO A 508 4.99 -20.30 17.08
C PRO A 508 5.70 -21.48 16.40
N VAL A 509 6.68 -22.10 17.08
CA VAL A 509 7.46 -23.21 16.53
C VAL A 509 6.61 -24.48 16.53
N GLY A 510 5.90 -24.75 17.64
CA GLY A 510 4.97 -25.88 17.73
C GLY A 510 3.83 -25.79 16.73
N ALA A 511 3.29 -24.59 16.49
CA ALA A 511 2.24 -24.37 15.49
C ALA A 511 2.71 -24.67 14.06
N ILE A 512 3.92 -24.25 13.67
CA ILE A 512 4.48 -24.59 12.34
C ILE A 512 4.59 -26.11 12.18
N ILE A 513 5.13 -26.81 13.18
CA ILE A 513 5.31 -28.27 13.13
C ILE A 513 3.96 -28.97 12.99
N GLN A 514 3.00 -28.62 13.83
CA GLN A 514 1.67 -29.24 13.80
C GLN A 514 0.97 -29.00 12.46
N LEU A 515 0.94 -27.76 11.97
CA LEU A 515 0.33 -27.44 10.68
C LEU A 515 1.03 -28.15 9.52
N MET A 516 2.36 -28.28 9.54
CA MET A 516 3.11 -29.02 8.52
C MET A 516 2.82 -30.52 8.54
N ASN A 517 2.56 -31.12 9.72
CA ASN A 517 2.16 -32.53 9.83
C ASN A 517 0.79 -32.82 9.18
N HIS A 518 -0.02 -31.78 8.97
CA HIS A 518 -1.33 -31.86 8.30
C HIS A 518 -1.27 -31.55 6.79
N MET A 519 -0.08 -31.24 6.26
CA MET A 519 0.11 -31.02 4.84
C MET A 519 0.47 -32.33 4.12
N PRO A 520 -0.01 -32.56 2.89
CA PRO A 520 0.43 -33.70 2.09
C PRO A 520 1.92 -33.56 1.72
N GLU A 521 2.52 -34.65 1.27
CA GLU A 521 3.89 -34.65 0.71
C GLU A 521 4.02 -33.66 -0.45
N GLU A 522 5.18 -33.02 -0.59
CA GLU A 522 5.47 -31.97 -1.59
C GLU A 522 4.95 -32.30 -3.01
N LYS A 523 5.16 -33.54 -3.46
CA LYS A 523 4.80 -33.99 -4.81
C LYS A 523 3.29 -34.09 -5.03
N LYS A 524 2.51 -34.21 -3.96
CA LYS A 524 1.04 -34.32 -3.97
C LYS A 524 0.35 -32.97 -3.76
N LEU A 525 1.10 -31.89 -3.54
CA LEU A 525 0.52 -30.55 -3.44
C LEU A 525 -0.18 -30.17 -4.75
N THR A 526 -1.34 -29.54 -4.60
CA THR A 526 -2.20 -28.98 -5.64
C THR A 526 -2.49 -27.50 -5.34
N LEU A 527 -3.18 -26.79 -6.23
CA LEU A 527 -3.59 -25.40 -6.01
C LEU A 527 -4.46 -25.20 -4.77
N GLU A 528 -5.24 -26.21 -4.37
CA GLU A 528 -6.07 -26.18 -3.17
C GLU A 528 -5.24 -25.92 -1.90
N HIS A 529 -3.99 -26.36 -1.92
CA HIS A 529 -3.05 -26.23 -0.80
C HIS A 529 -2.26 -24.92 -0.81
N TYR A 530 -2.44 -24.06 -1.82
CA TYR A 530 -1.65 -22.84 -1.99
C TYR A 530 -1.75 -21.92 -0.76
N ASP A 531 -2.98 -21.61 -0.34
CA ASP A 531 -3.20 -20.72 0.81
C ASP A 531 -2.62 -21.32 2.10
N SER A 532 -2.78 -22.63 2.33
CA SER A 532 -2.21 -23.34 3.48
C SER A 532 -0.69 -23.17 3.58
N VAL A 533 0.02 -23.38 2.48
CA VAL A 533 1.48 -23.22 2.42
C VAL A 533 1.89 -21.77 2.71
N MET A 534 1.18 -20.80 2.12
CA MET A 534 1.51 -19.38 2.31
C MET A 534 1.21 -18.90 3.74
N LYS A 535 0.14 -19.39 4.39
CA LYS A 535 -0.14 -19.11 5.81
C LYS A 535 0.96 -19.65 6.71
N ILE A 536 1.39 -20.90 6.52
CA ILE A 536 2.50 -21.50 7.28
C ILE A 536 3.79 -20.71 7.06
N TYR A 537 4.11 -20.37 5.80
CA TYR A 537 5.29 -19.57 5.46
C TYR A 537 5.27 -18.20 6.14
N SER A 538 4.10 -17.56 6.28
CA SER A 538 3.97 -16.27 6.96
C SER A 538 4.25 -16.35 8.47
N ILE A 539 3.91 -17.45 9.14
CA ILE A 539 4.26 -17.69 10.54
C ILE A 539 5.78 -17.83 10.63
N PHE A 540 6.36 -18.62 9.71
CA PHE A 540 7.79 -18.88 9.62
C PHE A 540 8.62 -17.60 9.42
N THR A 541 8.25 -16.70 8.50
CA THR A 541 9.01 -15.47 8.26
C THR A 541 8.96 -14.51 9.44
N ASN A 542 7.90 -14.57 10.26
CA ASN A 542 7.67 -13.71 11.42
C ASN A 542 8.25 -14.23 12.75
N LEU A 543 8.99 -15.34 12.71
CA LEU A 543 9.73 -15.88 13.85
C LEU A 543 10.83 -14.92 14.31
N SER A 544 11.02 -14.80 15.62
CA SER A 544 12.16 -14.08 16.18
C SER A 544 13.47 -14.84 15.94
N ASN A 545 14.61 -14.19 16.14
CA ASN A 545 15.92 -14.85 16.06
C ASN A 545 16.05 -16.04 17.02
N TYR A 546 15.43 -15.93 18.20
CA TYR A 546 15.39 -17.02 19.17
C TYR A 546 14.49 -18.16 18.69
N ASP A 547 13.26 -17.88 18.24
CA ASP A 547 12.32 -18.91 17.75
C ASP A 547 12.90 -19.66 16.53
N ARG A 548 13.58 -18.95 15.63
CA ARG A 548 14.29 -19.56 14.49
C ARG A 548 15.39 -20.51 14.95
N THR A 549 16.10 -20.17 16.02
CA THR A 549 17.14 -21.04 16.59
C THR A 549 16.54 -22.32 17.14
N VAL A 550 15.38 -22.25 17.80
CA VAL A 550 14.67 -23.43 18.31
C VAL A 550 14.13 -24.28 17.16
N LEU A 551 13.53 -23.67 16.14
CA LEU A 551 13.10 -24.36 14.91
C LEU A 551 14.26 -25.04 14.17
N LEU A 552 15.45 -24.41 14.12
CA LEU A 552 16.65 -24.98 13.51
C LEU A 552 17.18 -26.20 14.28
N LYS A 553 17.04 -26.20 15.61
CA LYS A 553 17.39 -27.37 16.43
C LYS A 553 16.42 -28.53 16.22
N TYR A 554 15.15 -28.21 15.98
CA TYR A 554 14.12 -29.21 15.69
C TYR A 554 14.46 -29.99 14.40
N GLN A 555 14.63 -31.32 14.53
CA GLN A 555 15.00 -32.24 13.46
C GLN A 555 16.23 -31.81 12.61
N GLY A 556 17.14 -31.00 13.17
CA GLY A 556 18.36 -30.56 12.48
C GLY A 556 18.11 -29.65 11.27
N GLY A 557 17.08 -28.81 11.31
CA GLY A 557 16.80 -27.80 10.28
C GLY A 557 16.11 -28.34 9.02
N LYS A 558 15.69 -29.61 9.00
CA LYS A 558 14.97 -30.20 7.85
C LYS A 558 13.64 -29.52 7.55
N LEU A 559 12.92 -29.13 8.60
CA LEU A 559 11.61 -28.49 8.49
C LEU A 559 11.68 -27.12 7.79
N LEU A 560 12.78 -26.39 7.99
CA LEU A 560 13.06 -25.12 7.30
C LEU A 560 13.10 -25.33 5.78
N GLY A 561 13.95 -26.26 5.32
CA GLY A 561 14.06 -26.56 3.89
C GLY A 561 12.77 -27.09 3.28
N GLN A 562 11.96 -27.81 4.07
CA GLN A 562 10.67 -28.33 3.62
C GLN A 562 9.64 -27.22 3.37
N VAL A 563 9.52 -26.26 4.28
CA VAL A 563 8.58 -25.12 4.14
C VAL A 563 8.92 -24.28 2.89
N GLU A 564 10.21 -24.02 2.64
CA GLU A 564 10.67 -23.31 1.45
C GLU A 564 10.41 -24.09 0.15
N ALA A 565 10.61 -25.41 0.15
CA ALA A 565 10.32 -26.27 -0.99
C ALA A 565 8.82 -26.28 -1.34
N TYR A 566 7.96 -26.36 -0.31
CA TYR A 566 6.50 -26.35 -0.49
C TYR A 566 6.04 -25.04 -1.13
N LYS A 567 6.56 -23.90 -0.68
CA LYS A 567 6.30 -22.58 -1.27
C LYS A 567 6.62 -22.56 -2.76
N LYS A 568 7.84 -22.98 -3.11
CA LYS A 568 8.30 -23.00 -4.50
C LYS A 568 7.40 -23.86 -5.40
N ARG A 569 6.93 -25.00 -4.88
CA ARG A 569 6.04 -25.92 -5.62
C ARG A 569 4.67 -25.30 -5.89
N VAL A 570 4.02 -24.71 -4.88
CA VAL A 570 2.66 -24.14 -5.05
C VAL A 570 2.66 -22.88 -5.93
N GLU A 571 3.73 -22.08 -5.89
CA GLU A 571 3.90 -20.93 -6.79
C GLU A 571 3.95 -21.38 -8.26
N ALA A 572 4.71 -22.44 -8.57
CA ALA A 572 4.77 -23.00 -9.94
C ALA A 572 3.43 -23.59 -10.42
N LEU A 573 2.64 -24.17 -9.52
CA LEU A 573 1.30 -24.66 -9.83
C LEU A 573 0.34 -23.51 -10.15
N LYS A 574 0.41 -22.41 -9.40
CA LYS A 574 -0.42 -21.21 -9.61
C LYS A 574 -0.17 -20.59 -10.97
N GLU A 575 1.09 -20.42 -11.33
CA GLU A 575 1.53 -19.97 -12.65
C GLU A 575 0.97 -20.86 -13.78
N SER A 576 0.98 -22.18 -13.59
CA SER A 576 0.43 -23.14 -14.58
C SER A 576 -1.10 -23.07 -14.72
N ALA A 577 -1.82 -22.72 -13.65
CA ALA A 577 -3.28 -22.63 -13.64
C ALA A 577 -3.81 -21.33 -14.27
N ASP A 578 -3.10 -20.23 -14.02
CA ASP A 578 -3.40 -18.94 -14.63
C ASP A 578 -3.16 -18.98 -16.15
N ALA A 579 -2.29 -19.89 -16.63
CA ALA A 579 -2.17 -20.20 -18.06
C ALA A 579 -3.37 -20.96 -18.63
N ALA A 580 -4.17 -21.67 -17.82
CA ALA A 580 -5.29 -22.52 -18.26
C ALA A 580 -6.67 -21.82 -18.19
N SER A 581 -6.83 -20.75 -17.40
CA SER A 581 -8.09 -20.04 -17.15
C SER A 581 -8.47 -18.99 -18.22
N ARG A 582 -7.94 -19.12 -19.44
CA ARG A 582 -8.14 -18.14 -20.53
C ARG A 582 -9.60 -18.15 -21.03
N PRO A 583 -10.23 -16.98 -21.29
CA PRO A 583 -11.55 -16.92 -21.88
C PRO A 583 -11.58 -17.57 -23.27
N SER A 584 -12.58 -18.42 -23.55
CA SER A 584 -12.74 -19.08 -24.86
C SER A 584 -12.84 -18.05 -25.99
N GLY A 585 -12.02 -18.22 -27.04
CA GLY A 585 -12.05 -17.39 -28.25
C GLY A 585 -11.25 -16.08 -28.20
N LYS A 586 -10.40 -15.88 -27.19
CA LYS A 586 -9.49 -14.71 -27.12
C LYS A 586 -8.04 -15.12 -27.29
N ASP A 587 -7.50 -14.91 -28.49
CA ASP A 587 -6.08 -15.20 -28.80
C ASP A 587 -5.10 -14.24 -28.09
N ARG A 588 -5.54 -13.02 -27.78
CA ARG A 588 -4.82 -11.99 -27.01
C ARG A 588 -5.81 -10.99 -26.40
N TYR A 589 -5.49 -10.36 -25.27
CA TYR A 589 -6.40 -9.40 -24.63
C TYR A 589 -5.70 -8.46 -23.64
N THR A 590 -6.34 -7.32 -23.37
CA THR A 590 -6.08 -6.50 -22.17
C THR A 590 -7.21 -6.70 -21.17
N LYS A 591 -6.88 -7.23 -19.99
CA LYS A 591 -7.79 -7.39 -18.86
C LYS A 591 -7.66 -6.17 -17.96
N VAL A 592 -8.73 -5.42 -17.79
CA VAL A 592 -8.80 -4.28 -16.87
C VAL A 592 -9.58 -4.69 -15.64
N MET A 593 -9.03 -4.37 -14.47
CA MET A 593 -9.59 -4.64 -13.16
C MET A 593 -9.82 -3.31 -12.46
N VAL A 594 -11.03 -3.08 -11.94
CA VAL A 594 -11.34 -1.86 -11.19
C VAL A 594 -11.83 -2.24 -9.80
N THR A 595 -11.07 -1.86 -8.78
CA THR A 595 -11.40 -2.12 -7.38
C THR A 595 -12.00 -0.87 -6.76
N LEU A 596 -13.19 -1.01 -6.17
CA LEU A 596 -13.83 0.07 -5.41
C LEU A 596 -13.27 0.10 -3.99
N VAL A 597 -12.79 1.26 -3.55
CA VAL A 597 -12.07 1.42 -2.27
C VAL A 597 -12.67 2.58 -1.46
N ARG A 598 -12.83 2.37 -0.14
CA ARG A 598 -13.31 3.40 0.79
C ARG A 598 -12.16 4.27 1.32
N PRO A 599 -12.44 5.46 1.87
CA PRO A 599 -11.43 6.29 2.53
C PRO A 599 -10.63 5.47 3.56
N GLY A 600 -9.31 5.56 3.51
CA GLY A 600 -8.38 4.76 4.33
C GLY A 600 -7.81 3.52 3.64
N GLY A 601 -8.23 3.23 2.40
CA GLY A 601 -7.52 2.29 1.51
C GLY A 601 -8.04 0.85 1.50
N GLU A 602 -9.23 0.61 2.06
CA GLU A 602 -9.85 -0.71 2.14
C GLU A 602 -10.90 -0.95 1.03
N PRO A 603 -10.90 -2.10 0.32
CA PRO A 603 -11.90 -2.38 -0.71
C PRO A 603 -13.34 -2.49 -0.18
N VAL A 604 -14.32 -2.18 -1.03
CA VAL A 604 -15.76 -2.37 -0.77
C VAL A 604 -16.24 -3.61 -1.51
N THR A 605 -16.58 -4.66 -0.78
CA THR A 605 -16.57 -6.05 -1.31
C THR A 605 -17.95 -6.68 -1.42
N ASP A 606 -18.97 -6.01 -0.90
CA ASP A 606 -20.40 -6.34 -0.99
C ASP A 606 -21.18 -5.26 -1.78
N TYR A 607 -20.47 -4.43 -2.54
CA TYR A 607 -21.08 -3.40 -3.39
C TYR A 607 -21.71 -4.06 -4.63
N GLN A 608 -23.03 -3.92 -4.77
CA GLN A 608 -23.81 -4.58 -5.84
C GLN A 608 -23.98 -3.71 -7.10
N GLY A 609 -23.19 -2.64 -7.24
CA GLY A 609 -23.25 -1.75 -8.40
C GLY A 609 -22.37 -2.21 -9.56
N THR A 610 -22.27 -1.35 -10.57
CA THR A 610 -21.44 -1.57 -11.76
C THR A 610 -20.53 -0.38 -12.02
N VAL A 611 -19.43 -0.63 -12.72
CA VAL A 611 -18.52 0.39 -13.23
C VAL A 611 -18.49 0.33 -14.75
N LYS A 612 -18.52 1.50 -15.38
CA LYS A 612 -18.23 1.66 -16.80
C LYS A 612 -16.74 1.83 -16.96
N ILE A 613 -16.12 0.97 -17.77
CA ILE A 613 -14.69 0.95 -18.07
C ILE A 613 -14.53 1.26 -19.55
N LYS A 614 -13.70 2.24 -19.86
CA LYS A 614 -13.36 2.63 -21.24
C LYS A 614 -11.89 2.40 -21.49
N TYR A 615 -11.59 1.67 -22.55
CA TYR A 615 -10.25 1.39 -23.03
C TYR A 615 -10.27 1.26 -24.55
N ASP A 616 -9.30 1.86 -25.23
CA ASP A 616 -9.19 1.86 -26.69
C ASP A 616 -10.47 2.32 -27.41
N GLY A 617 -11.12 3.36 -26.88
CA GLY A 617 -12.39 3.88 -27.41
C GLY A 617 -13.61 2.96 -27.21
N VAL A 618 -13.42 1.74 -26.70
CA VAL A 618 -14.48 0.78 -26.38
C VAL A 618 -14.92 0.96 -24.93
N GLU A 619 -16.22 1.07 -24.70
CA GLU A 619 -16.81 1.08 -23.36
C GLU A 619 -17.39 -0.30 -23.02
N LYS A 620 -17.11 -0.80 -21.82
CA LYS A 620 -17.71 -2.01 -21.24
C LYS A 620 -18.21 -1.71 -19.84
N THR A 621 -19.39 -2.22 -19.51
CA THR A 621 -19.90 -2.17 -18.13
C THR A 621 -19.59 -3.49 -17.46
N ALA A 622 -18.95 -3.43 -16.29
CA ALA A 622 -18.62 -4.59 -15.48
C ALA A 622 -19.25 -4.45 -14.09
N SER A 623 -19.88 -5.51 -13.62
CA SER A 623 -20.37 -5.57 -12.24
C SER A 623 -19.21 -5.80 -11.28
N PHE A 624 -19.27 -5.19 -10.11
CA PHE A 624 -18.33 -5.53 -9.05
C PHE A 624 -18.61 -6.96 -8.57
N ILE A 625 -17.55 -7.76 -8.47
CA ILE A 625 -17.64 -9.10 -7.91
C ILE A 625 -17.93 -8.92 -6.43
N THR A 626 -19.02 -9.52 -5.97
CA THR A 626 -19.32 -9.55 -4.54
C THR A 626 -18.65 -10.74 -3.89
N ASN A 627 -18.52 -10.67 -2.59
CA ASN A 627 -18.12 -11.78 -1.76
C ASN A 627 -19.02 -13.04 -1.99
N THR A 628 -20.30 -12.89 -2.36
CA THR A 628 -21.22 -14.00 -2.66
C THR A 628 -21.15 -14.59 -4.08
N SER A 629 -20.23 -14.13 -4.93
CA SER A 629 -20.10 -14.61 -6.33
C SER A 629 -19.13 -15.79 -6.40
N ASP A 630 -19.47 -16.84 -7.15
CA ASP A 630 -18.59 -17.99 -7.42
C ASP A 630 -17.26 -17.52 -8.08
N PRO A 631 -16.09 -17.68 -7.41
CA PRO A 631 -14.78 -17.28 -7.93
C PRO A 631 -14.29 -18.16 -9.09
N LEU A 632 -14.82 -19.38 -9.24
CA LEU A 632 -14.35 -20.34 -10.26
C LEU A 632 -14.68 -19.89 -11.68
N ASN A 633 -15.67 -19.00 -11.85
CA ASN A 633 -16.11 -18.47 -13.14
C ASN A 633 -15.80 -16.98 -13.35
N ASN A 634 -15.30 -16.28 -12.32
CA ASN A 634 -15.03 -14.84 -12.36
C ASN A 634 -13.57 -14.54 -12.04
N THR A 635 -12.85 -13.98 -13.01
CA THR A 635 -11.40 -13.78 -12.97
C THR A 635 -10.89 -12.62 -12.09
N GLY A 636 -11.65 -12.22 -11.06
CA GLY A 636 -11.33 -11.08 -10.18
C GLY A 636 -11.72 -11.33 -8.73
N ASN A 637 -11.17 -10.52 -7.83
CA ASN A 637 -11.42 -10.61 -6.38
C ASN A 637 -12.72 -9.88 -5.98
N PRO A 638 -13.33 -10.20 -4.83
CA PRO A 638 -14.44 -9.41 -4.29
C PRO A 638 -14.10 -7.91 -4.16
N GLY A 639 -15.03 -7.05 -4.54
CA GLY A 639 -14.85 -5.61 -4.66
C GLY A 639 -14.16 -5.15 -5.95
N THR A 640 -13.79 -6.08 -6.84
CA THR A 640 -13.20 -5.79 -8.14
C THR A 640 -14.18 -6.11 -9.27
N ALA A 641 -14.35 -5.20 -10.21
CA ALA A 641 -15.01 -5.43 -11.48
C ALA A 641 -13.96 -5.74 -12.55
N VAL A 642 -14.21 -6.73 -13.42
CA VAL A 642 -13.26 -7.14 -14.47
C VAL A 642 -13.87 -6.97 -15.85
N ALA A 643 -13.13 -6.35 -16.76
CA ALA A 643 -13.48 -6.25 -18.17
C ALA A 643 -12.31 -6.70 -19.05
N TYR A 644 -12.62 -7.52 -20.06
CA TYR A 644 -11.65 -7.96 -21.06
C TYR A 644 -11.83 -7.20 -22.37
N PHE A 645 -10.75 -6.65 -22.90
CA PHE A 645 -10.69 -5.96 -24.18
C PHE A 645 -9.87 -6.80 -25.18
N ASP A 646 -10.33 -6.87 -26.43
CA ASP A 646 -9.70 -7.70 -27.47
C ASP A 646 -8.50 -7.00 -28.12
N SER A 647 -8.35 -5.69 -27.88
CA SER A 647 -7.21 -4.90 -28.33
C SER A 647 -6.13 -4.82 -27.27
N ILE A 648 -4.89 -4.70 -27.75
CA ILE A 648 -3.70 -4.36 -26.97
C ILE A 648 -3.11 -3.11 -27.60
N ILE A 649 -3.02 -2.03 -26.83
CA ILE A 649 -2.28 -0.83 -27.23
C ILE A 649 -0.87 -0.93 -26.64
N TYR A 650 0.13 -1.16 -27.49
CA TYR A 650 1.54 -1.10 -27.10
C TYR A 650 1.98 0.34 -26.88
N GLY A 651 2.77 0.56 -25.84
CA GLY A 651 3.15 1.88 -25.36
C GLY A 651 2.13 2.47 -24.40
N LYS A 652 2.06 3.80 -24.36
CA LYS A 652 1.16 4.52 -23.47
C LYS A 652 -0.28 4.42 -23.95
N SER A 653 -1.17 4.06 -23.05
CA SER A 653 -2.61 4.14 -23.26
C SER A 653 -3.30 4.57 -21.97
N LYS A 654 -4.60 4.88 -22.06
CA LYS A 654 -5.38 5.37 -20.93
C LYS A 654 -6.59 4.49 -20.72
N VAL A 655 -6.84 4.16 -19.47
CA VAL A 655 -8.07 3.51 -19.02
C VAL A 655 -8.88 4.53 -18.22
N GLU A 656 -10.17 4.58 -18.48
CA GLU A 656 -11.11 5.44 -17.73
C GLU A 656 -12.15 4.55 -17.05
N ALA A 657 -12.49 4.85 -15.80
CA ALA A 657 -13.48 4.13 -15.02
C ALA A 657 -14.45 5.11 -14.33
N THR A 658 -15.75 4.84 -14.43
CA THR A 658 -16.80 5.68 -13.86
C THR A 658 -17.87 4.79 -13.21
N LEU A 659 -18.22 5.06 -11.94
CA LEU A 659 -19.34 4.38 -11.28
C LEU A 659 -20.65 4.67 -12.02
N VAL A 660 -21.46 3.64 -12.22
CA VAL A 660 -22.79 3.78 -12.83
C VAL A 660 -23.82 4.11 -11.74
N ASN A 661 -24.68 5.10 -11.98
CA ASN A 661 -25.72 5.54 -11.04
C ASN A 661 -27.02 4.73 -11.19
N PRO A 662 -27.82 4.56 -10.10
CA PRO A 662 -27.62 5.14 -8.77
C PRO A 662 -26.63 4.34 -7.88
N ILE A 663 -25.80 5.06 -7.11
CA ILE A 663 -24.95 4.46 -6.07
C ILE A 663 -25.85 3.84 -4.98
N ASP A 664 -25.52 2.63 -4.53
CA ASP A 664 -26.17 1.97 -3.40
C ASP A 664 -26.31 2.93 -2.20
N PRO A 665 -27.53 3.17 -1.68
CA PRO A 665 -27.76 4.06 -0.55
C PRO A 665 -26.91 3.77 0.68
N ARG A 666 -26.51 2.50 0.91
CA ARG A 666 -25.61 2.09 2.01
C ARG A 666 -24.24 2.77 1.91
N TYR A 667 -23.80 3.10 0.70
CA TYR A 667 -22.48 3.64 0.40
C TYR A 667 -22.48 5.08 -0.10
N ALA A 668 -23.65 5.71 -0.24
CA ALA A 668 -23.80 7.05 -0.83
C ALA A 668 -22.97 8.13 -0.12
N THR A 669 -22.85 8.07 1.22
CA THR A 669 -22.05 9.03 2.01
C THR A 669 -20.55 8.81 1.82
N ILE A 670 -20.11 7.55 1.87
CA ILE A 670 -18.68 7.17 1.81
C ILE A 670 -18.13 7.34 0.40
N LEU A 671 -18.94 7.07 -0.63
CA LEU A 671 -18.54 7.17 -2.05
C LEU A 671 -18.96 8.50 -2.69
N LYS A 672 -19.41 9.49 -1.92
CA LYS A 672 -19.84 10.80 -2.43
C LYS A 672 -18.81 11.43 -3.36
N GLY A 673 -17.51 11.30 -3.05
CA GLY A 673 -16.40 11.82 -3.84
C GLY A 673 -16.18 11.12 -5.19
N LEU A 674 -16.82 9.97 -5.43
CA LEU A 674 -16.78 9.24 -6.69
C LEU A 674 -18.05 9.40 -7.54
N LYS A 675 -19.09 10.05 -6.99
CA LYS A 675 -20.34 10.27 -7.72
C LYS A 675 -20.07 11.13 -8.95
N ASP A 676 -20.46 10.64 -10.12
CA ASP A 676 -20.27 11.30 -11.43
C ASP A 676 -18.78 11.60 -11.77
N LYS A 677 -17.83 11.04 -11.01
CA LYS A 677 -16.40 11.23 -11.22
C LYS A 677 -15.85 10.13 -12.12
N THR A 678 -15.18 10.53 -13.19
CA THR A 678 -14.38 9.62 -14.01
C THR A 678 -12.96 9.59 -13.47
N VAL A 679 -12.47 8.39 -13.15
CA VAL A 679 -11.08 8.15 -12.73
C VAL A 679 -10.32 7.62 -13.93
N SER A 680 -9.15 8.19 -14.22
CA SER A 680 -8.31 7.76 -15.32
C SER A 680 -6.97 7.25 -14.79
N LYS A 681 -6.45 6.19 -15.41
CA LYS A 681 -5.10 5.69 -15.17
C LYS A 681 -4.39 5.52 -16.51
N ASP A 682 -3.20 6.10 -16.63
CA ASP A 682 -2.30 5.81 -17.74
C ASP A 682 -1.70 4.42 -17.50
N ILE A 683 -1.78 3.56 -18.52
CA ILE A 683 -1.19 2.23 -18.52
C ILE A 683 -0.11 2.16 -19.60
N PHE A 684 0.86 1.27 -19.41
CA PHE A 684 1.96 1.10 -20.35
C PHE A 684 2.14 -0.37 -20.68
N THR A 685 1.84 -0.74 -21.92
CA THR A 685 2.13 -2.08 -22.41
C THR A 685 3.48 -2.08 -23.11
N ASN A 686 4.34 -3.03 -22.82
CA ASN A 686 5.70 -3.01 -23.34
C ASN A 686 5.72 -3.30 -24.85
N PRO A 687 6.26 -2.40 -25.70
CA PRO A 687 6.29 -2.65 -27.14
C PRO A 687 7.36 -3.65 -27.56
N TYR A 688 7.11 -4.38 -28.65
CA TYR A 688 8.09 -5.28 -29.27
C TYR A 688 9.20 -4.53 -29.99
N PHE A 689 10.39 -5.13 -29.99
CA PHE A 689 11.37 -4.80 -31.00
C PHE A 689 10.93 -5.38 -32.35
N SER A 690 11.08 -4.57 -33.39
CA SER A 690 10.90 -5.02 -34.76
C SER A 690 11.98 -6.04 -35.13
N LYS A 691 11.66 -6.93 -36.07
CA LYS A 691 12.61 -7.94 -36.54
C LYS A 691 13.85 -7.26 -37.13
N ASN A 692 15.03 -7.70 -36.72
CA ASN A 692 16.29 -7.15 -37.22
C ASN A 692 16.34 -7.25 -38.76
N SER A 693 16.50 -6.10 -39.40
CA SER A 693 16.62 -5.97 -40.85
C SER A 693 18.04 -6.30 -41.35
N CYS A 694 19.05 -6.20 -40.47
CA CYS A 694 20.46 -6.49 -40.75
C CYS A 694 21.05 -7.47 -39.73
N SER A 695 22.16 -8.12 -40.08
CA SER A 695 22.93 -8.95 -39.17
C SER A 695 24.41 -8.63 -39.29
N LEU A 696 25.07 -8.45 -38.15
CA LEU A 696 26.49 -8.13 -38.06
C LEU A 696 27.08 -8.86 -36.85
N ALA A 697 28.24 -9.48 -37.01
CA ALA A 697 28.97 -10.03 -35.86
C ALA A 697 29.42 -8.86 -34.96
N THR A 698 28.93 -8.85 -33.73
CA THR A 698 29.16 -7.77 -32.77
C THR A 698 29.66 -8.26 -31.43
N GLU A 699 30.51 -7.46 -30.78
CA GLU A 699 30.75 -7.50 -29.34
C GLU A 699 30.17 -6.24 -28.74
N ILE A 700 29.29 -6.36 -27.75
CA ILE A 700 28.60 -5.22 -27.16
C ILE A 700 28.81 -5.20 -25.65
N ALA A 701 29.19 -4.04 -25.13
CA ALA A 701 29.11 -3.79 -23.69
C ALA A 701 27.91 -2.90 -23.37
N TYR A 702 27.20 -3.21 -22.30
CA TYR A 702 26.03 -2.49 -21.82
C TYR A 702 26.39 -1.91 -20.46
N VAL A 703 26.52 -0.59 -20.37
CA VAL A 703 26.86 0.14 -19.14
C VAL A 703 25.60 0.86 -18.68
N VAL A 704 24.96 0.32 -17.64
CA VAL A 704 23.67 0.82 -17.15
C VAL A 704 23.85 1.46 -15.79
N ASP A 705 23.38 2.69 -15.67
CA ASP A 705 23.46 3.47 -14.45
C ASP A 705 22.44 3.03 -13.40
N TYR A 706 22.91 2.84 -12.18
CA TYR A 706 22.18 2.51 -10.95
C TYR A 706 22.61 3.45 -9.81
N SER A 707 23.00 4.68 -10.13
CA SER A 707 23.22 5.72 -9.15
C SER A 707 21.92 6.17 -8.47
N SER A 708 22.04 6.95 -7.40
CA SER A 708 20.87 7.37 -6.61
C SER A 708 19.92 8.30 -7.38
N SER A 709 20.40 9.03 -8.38
CA SER A 709 19.58 9.93 -9.21
C SER A 709 18.62 9.16 -10.13
N MET A 710 18.98 7.93 -10.52
CA MET A 710 18.13 7.08 -11.36
C MET A 710 16.79 6.71 -10.69
N LYS A 711 16.67 6.85 -9.35
CA LYS A 711 15.39 6.70 -8.63
C LYS A 711 14.31 7.66 -9.11
N ALA A 712 14.72 8.89 -9.41
CA ALA A 712 13.83 9.95 -9.87
C ALA A 712 13.46 9.81 -11.36
N VAL A 713 14.31 9.09 -12.11
CA VAL A 713 14.21 8.94 -13.56
C VAL A 713 13.42 7.69 -13.93
N ASP A 714 13.69 6.57 -13.25
CA ASP A 714 13.12 5.25 -13.52
C ASP A 714 12.87 4.48 -12.20
N PRO A 715 11.82 4.85 -11.45
CA PRO A 715 11.53 4.25 -10.14
C PRO A 715 11.17 2.75 -10.24
N THR A 716 10.75 2.28 -11.41
CA THR A 716 10.30 0.89 -11.65
C THR A 716 11.40 -0.03 -12.18
N ASN A 717 12.63 0.47 -12.35
CA ASN A 717 13.74 -0.25 -12.97
C ASN A 717 13.39 -0.78 -14.39
N TYR A 718 12.60 -0.03 -15.14
CA TYR A 718 12.23 -0.39 -16.52
C TYR A 718 13.47 -0.46 -17.42
N ARG A 719 14.49 0.38 -17.21
CA ARG A 719 15.73 0.35 -17.99
C ARG A 719 16.45 -0.98 -17.89
N GLY A 720 16.47 -1.60 -16.70
CA GLY A 720 17.09 -2.90 -16.48
C GLY A 720 16.34 -4.01 -17.20
N LYS A 721 15.01 -4.05 -17.02
CA LYS A 721 14.12 -4.98 -17.73
C LYS A 721 14.28 -4.86 -19.24
N LYS A 722 14.21 -3.64 -19.76
CA LYS A 722 14.30 -3.36 -21.20
C LYS A 722 15.68 -3.62 -21.78
N MET A 723 16.74 -3.48 -20.98
CA MET A 723 18.10 -3.83 -21.39
C MET A 723 18.24 -5.34 -21.65
N ILE A 724 17.58 -6.19 -20.86
CA ILE A 724 17.58 -7.65 -21.06
C ILE A 724 16.95 -8.00 -22.42
N GLU A 725 15.82 -7.39 -22.75
CA GLU A 725 15.17 -7.54 -24.06
C GLU A 725 16.05 -7.02 -25.20
N PHE A 726 16.70 -5.87 -25.01
CA PHE A 726 17.63 -5.30 -25.99
C PHE A 726 18.82 -6.22 -26.27
N ILE A 727 19.42 -6.82 -25.23
CA ILE A 727 20.48 -7.83 -25.36
C ILE A 727 19.99 -9.03 -26.17
N ASN A 728 18.79 -9.53 -25.86
CA ASN A 728 18.17 -10.66 -26.55
C ASN A 728 17.86 -10.35 -28.02
N GLN A 729 17.40 -9.13 -28.33
CA GLN A 729 17.08 -8.71 -29.69
C GLN A 729 18.33 -8.49 -30.54
N LEU A 730 19.36 -7.84 -29.98
CA LEU A 730 20.59 -7.52 -30.72
C LEU A 730 21.38 -8.79 -31.05
N LYS A 731 21.33 -9.82 -30.19
CA LYS A 731 22.00 -11.12 -30.38
C LYS A 731 23.51 -11.00 -30.66
N ALA A 732 24.20 -10.16 -29.90
CA ALA A 732 25.64 -10.01 -30.06
C ALA A 732 26.37 -11.35 -29.82
N LYS A 733 27.46 -11.55 -30.56
CA LYS A 733 28.33 -12.73 -30.40
C LYS A 733 28.93 -12.78 -28.99
N ASN A 734 29.33 -11.63 -28.46
CA ASN A 734 29.82 -11.48 -27.09
C ASN A 734 29.18 -10.26 -26.44
N ASN A 735 28.75 -10.41 -25.19
CA ASN A 735 28.05 -9.40 -24.41
C ASN A 735 28.82 -9.19 -23.11
N ILE A 736 28.97 -7.93 -22.69
CA ILE A 736 29.56 -7.53 -21.41
C ILE A 736 28.55 -6.65 -20.70
N VAL A 737 27.89 -7.15 -19.66
CA VAL A 737 26.79 -6.48 -18.96
C VAL A 737 27.32 -5.90 -17.67
N ILE A 738 27.23 -4.58 -17.53
CA ILE A 738 27.81 -3.81 -16.44
C ILE A 738 26.72 -2.94 -15.81
N GLU A 739 26.62 -3.01 -14.48
CA GLU A 739 25.98 -1.93 -13.70
C GLU A 739 27.04 -0.94 -13.25
N THR A 740 26.70 0.34 -13.21
CA THR A 740 27.59 1.37 -12.67
C THR A 740 26.85 2.29 -11.70
N ASN A 741 27.57 2.72 -10.67
CA ASN A 741 27.20 3.78 -9.74
C ASN A 741 28.50 4.45 -9.28
N THR A 742 28.79 4.52 -7.98
CA THR A 742 30.10 4.93 -7.44
C THR A 742 31.21 3.95 -7.85
N LYS A 743 30.85 2.72 -8.22
CA LYS A 743 31.73 1.69 -8.77
C LYS A 743 31.03 1.00 -9.94
N ALA A 744 31.80 0.35 -10.79
CA ALA A 744 31.29 -0.48 -11.86
C ALA A 744 31.44 -1.97 -11.54
N THR A 745 30.38 -2.74 -11.77
CA THR A 745 30.30 -4.18 -11.49
C THR A 745 29.87 -4.94 -12.74
N ILE A 746 30.59 -6.01 -13.10
CA ILE A 746 30.18 -6.90 -14.20
C ILE A 746 29.12 -7.86 -13.66
N LEU A 747 27.93 -7.82 -14.26
CA LEU A 747 26.84 -8.75 -13.97
C LEU A 747 26.91 -10.02 -14.83
N GLY A 748 27.40 -9.89 -16.08
CA GLY A 748 27.51 -11.00 -17.01
C GLY A 748 28.51 -10.75 -18.13
N GLU A 749 29.15 -11.82 -18.62
CA GLU A 749 30.00 -11.80 -19.80
C GLU A 749 29.83 -13.10 -20.59
N GLY A 750 29.86 -13.03 -21.93
CA GLY A 750 29.79 -14.19 -22.83
C GLY A 750 28.76 -14.05 -23.95
N THR A 751 28.37 -15.19 -24.56
CA THR A 751 27.32 -15.24 -25.60
C THR A 751 25.97 -14.78 -25.05
N THR A 752 25.07 -14.27 -25.91
CA THR A 752 23.72 -13.84 -25.51
C THR A 752 23.02 -14.88 -24.62
N ASP A 753 22.97 -16.15 -25.03
CA ASP A 753 22.34 -17.23 -24.26
C ASP A 753 22.99 -17.50 -22.90
N ALA A 754 24.29 -17.23 -22.74
CA ALA A 754 25.00 -17.46 -21.48
C ALA A 754 24.76 -16.31 -20.50
N VAL A 755 24.67 -15.09 -21.01
CA VAL A 755 24.40 -13.88 -20.23
C VAL A 755 22.93 -13.83 -19.79
N LEU A 756 21.99 -14.16 -20.67
CA LEU A 756 20.55 -14.17 -20.36
C LEU A 756 20.13 -15.27 -19.36
N LYS A 757 20.99 -16.26 -19.08
CA LYS A 757 20.76 -17.25 -18.01
C LYS A 757 21.08 -16.74 -16.61
N LYS A 758 21.67 -15.54 -16.49
CA LYS A 758 21.99 -14.91 -15.21
C LYS A 758 20.86 -13.99 -14.78
N ASP A 759 20.72 -13.77 -13.46
CA ASP A 759 19.81 -12.78 -12.90
C ASP A 759 20.36 -11.34 -13.09
N LEU A 760 20.33 -10.86 -14.33
CA LEU A 760 20.77 -9.50 -14.66
C LEU A 760 19.82 -8.48 -14.02
N TYR A 761 20.37 -7.43 -13.41
CA TYR A 761 19.65 -6.24 -12.92
C TYR A 761 18.58 -6.47 -11.83
N LYS A 762 18.24 -7.73 -11.50
CA LYS A 762 17.18 -8.07 -10.55
C LYS A 762 17.53 -7.72 -9.10
N ALA A 763 18.81 -7.88 -8.73
CA ALA A 763 19.33 -7.53 -7.41
C ALA A 763 19.94 -6.11 -7.36
N SER A 764 19.97 -5.41 -8.49
CA SER A 764 20.56 -4.07 -8.59
C SER A 764 19.67 -3.06 -7.87
N LYS A 765 20.30 -2.21 -7.05
CA LYS A 765 19.62 -1.16 -6.27
C LYS A 765 20.23 0.20 -6.58
N ASP A 766 19.38 1.20 -6.77
CA ASP A 766 19.80 2.57 -7.04
C ASP A 766 20.47 3.19 -5.81
N LYS A 767 21.77 3.46 -5.88
CA LYS A 767 22.55 3.97 -4.74
C LYS A 767 23.87 4.62 -5.17
N GLY A 768 24.43 5.44 -4.29
CA GLY A 768 25.71 6.11 -4.50
C GLY A 768 25.67 7.20 -5.58
N ALA A 769 26.86 7.68 -5.90
CA ALA A 769 27.19 8.62 -6.98
C ALA A 769 27.26 7.93 -8.35
N THR A 770 27.69 8.67 -9.38
CA THR A 770 27.72 8.21 -10.78
C THR A 770 29.12 8.28 -11.41
N ASP A 771 29.73 7.12 -11.68
CA ASP A 771 30.99 6.98 -12.45
C ASP A 771 30.77 6.11 -13.71
N ILE A 772 30.24 6.73 -14.77
CA ILE A 772 29.98 6.07 -16.05
C ILE A 772 31.30 5.61 -16.69
N PHE A 773 32.35 6.42 -16.56
CA PHE A 773 33.64 6.15 -17.19
C PHE A 773 34.35 4.95 -16.57
N ALA A 774 34.16 4.65 -15.28
CA ALA A 774 34.63 3.40 -14.69
C ALA A 774 33.99 2.17 -15.35
N GLY A 775 32.69 2.22 -15.65
CA GLY A 775 32.00 1.16 -16.37
C GLY A 775 32.54 0.97 -17.79
N ILE A 776 32.80 2.08 -18.49
CA ILE A 776 33.39 2.06 -19.83
C ILE A 776 34.84 1.53 -19.80
N ASP A 777 35.65 1.98 -18.85
CA ASP A 777 37.03 1.49 -18.68
C ASP A 777 37.04 -0.04 -18.48
N ILE A 778 36.18 -0.57 -17.61
CA ILE A 778 36.04 -2.02 -17.42
C ILE A 778 35.63 -2.70 -18.73
N ALA A 779 34.63 -2.17 -19.45
CA ALA A 779 34.20 -2.71 -20.74
C ALA A 779 35.37 -2.79 -21.76
N LEU A 780 36.17 -1.73 -21.86
CA LEU A 780 37.32 -1.64 -22.76
C LEU A 780 38.43 -2.65 -22.44
N THR A 781 38.50 -3.18 -21.20
CA THR A 781 39.43 -4.27 -20.87
C THR A 781 38.95 -5.65 -21.31
N LYS A 782 37.67 -5.78 -21.70
CA LYS A 782 37.00 -7.05 -21.93
C LYS A 782 36.72 -7.35 -23.40
N PHE A 783 36.78 -6.35 -24.28
CA PHE A 783 36.68 -6.58 -25.72
C PHE A 783 37.84 -7.43 -26.23
N SER A 784 37.54 -8.29 -27.21
CA SER A 784 38.59 -9.09 -27.85
C SER A 784 39.49 -8.23 -28.76
N ASN A 785 40.62 -8.79 -29.18
CA ASN A 785 41.49 -8.16 -30.18
C ASN A 785 41.02 -8.40 -31.64
N ASP A 786 39.84 -9.00 -31.85
CA ASP A 786 39.29 -9.22 -33.19
C ASP A 786 38.97 -7.90 -33.88
N THR A 787 39.49 -7.70 -35.09
CA THR A 787 39.28 -6.49 -35.90
C THR A 787 38.14 -6.64 -36.90
N LYS A 788 37.61 -7.85 -37.10
CA LYS A 788 36.49 -8.13 -38.02
C LYS A 788 35.13 -8.00 -37.34
N THR A 789 35.07 -8.19 -36.03
CA THR A 789 33.84 -8.06 -35.23
C THR A 789 33.62 -6.60 -34.84
N ALA A 790 32.42 -6.08 -35.08
CA ALA A 790 32.08 -4.70 -34.73
C ALA A 790 31.94 -4.56 -33.21
N LYS A 791 32.55 -3.53 -32.62
CA LYS A 791 32.53 -3.32 -31.17
C LYS A 791 31.77 -2.06 -30.82
N ALA A 792 30.84 -2.16 -29.88
CA ALA A 792 30.14 -1.00 -29.38
C ALA A 792 29.89 -1.07 -27.87
N ILE A 793 29.79 0.11 -27.25
CA ILE A 793 29.32 0.27 -25.88
C ILE A 793 28.00 1.03 -25.94
N VAL A 794 26.99 0.54 -25.24
CA VAL A 794 25.72 1.23 -25.04
C VAL A 794 25.65 1.69 -23.59
N VAL A 795 25.60 3.00 -23.38
CA VAL A 795 25.51 3.63 -22.07
C VAL A 795 24.10 4.15 -21.85
N VAL A 796 23.48 3.80 -20.72
CA VAL A 796 22.18 4.35 -20.30
C VAL A 796 22.35 5.01 -18.93
N SER A 797 22.12 6.31 -18.83
CA SER A 797 22.37 7.12 -17.63
C SER A 797 21.56 8.42 -17.67
N ASP A 798 21.50 9.18 -16.58
CA ASP A 798 21.07 10.58 -16.61
C ASP A 798 22.20 11.54 -17.03
N GLY A 799 23.44 11.04 -17.15
CA GLY A 799 24.61 11.77 -17.66
C GLY A 799 25.37 12.61 -16.64
N LYS A 800 24.95 12.62 -15.36
CA LYS A 800 25.65 13.34 -14.29
C LYS A 800 26.90 12.58 -13.87
N THR A 801 28.05 12.86 -14.50
CA THR A 801 29.28 12.14 -14.18
C THR A 801 30.53 13.01 -14.31
N SER A 802 31.56 12.68 -13.53
CA SER A 802 32.87 13.36 -13.55
C SER A 802 33.58 13.18 -14.89
N LYS A 803 33.98 14.30 -15.53
CA LYS A 803 34.70 14.27 -16.83
C LYS A 803 36.18 13.88 -16.73
N SER A 804 36.70 13.62 -15.53
CA SER A 804 38.13 13.42 -15.28
C SER A 804 38.77 12.29 -16.13
N LYS A 805 38.02 11.22 -16.41
CA LYS A 805 38.48 10.06 -17.22
C LYS A 805 38.10 10.13 -18.69
N MET A 806 37.34 11.15 -19.11
CA MET A 806 36.72 11.21 -20.43
C MET A 806 37.73 11.13 -21.57
N THR A 807 38.79 11.95 -21.54
CA THR A 807 39.83 11.96 -22.59
C THR A 807 40.54 10.61 -22.72
N LYS A 808 40.83 9.94 -21.60
CA LYS A 808 41.44 8.61 -21.59
C LYS A 808 40.51 7.60 -22.27
N VAL A 809 39.26 7.54 -21.82
CA VAL A 809 38.25 6.61 -22.33
C VAL A 809 38.00 6.81 -23.83
N ILE A 810 37.88 8.07 -24.29
CA ILE A 810 37.70 8.38 -25.71
C ILE A 810 38.89 7.87 -26.54
N ASN A 811 40.12 8.09 -26.06
CA ASN A 811 41.33 7.64 -26.77
C ASN A 811 41.44 6.11 -26.80
N ASP A 812 41.15 5.45 -25.68
CA ASP A 812 41.18 3.98 -25.59
C ASP A 812 40.11 3.35 -26.49
N ALA A 813 38.89 3.88 -26.50
CA ALA A 813 37.81 3.44 -27.39
C ALA A 813 38.18 3.62 -28.87
N LYS A 814 38.70 4.79 -29.26
CA LYS A 814 39.20 5.06 -30.62
C LYS A 814 40.29 4.07 -31.03
N LYS A 815 41.26 3.82 -30.15
CA LYS A 815 42.38 2.90 -30.40
C LYS A 815 41.91 1.47 -30.62
N GLN A 816 40.86 1.04 -29.93
CA GLN A 816 40.29 -0.30 -30.06
C GLN A 816 39.20 -0.43 -31.13
N GLY A 817 38.85 0.67 -31.82
CA GLY A 817 37.77 0.70 -32.82
C GLY A 817 36.37 0.52 -32.22
N VAL A 818 36.18 0.91 -30.96
CA VAL A 818 34.93 0.77 -30.21
C VAL A 818 34.12 2.05 -30.32
N LYS A 819 32.87 1.94 -30.80
CA LYS A 819 31.92 3.06 -30.85
C LYS A 819 31.12 3.14 -29.54
N VAL A 820 30.95 4.33 -28.97
CA VAL A 820 30.13 4.50 -27.76
C VAL A 820 28.81 5.18 -28.13
N TYR A 821 27.71 4.49 -27.89
CA TYR A 821 26.36 5.03 -27.99
C TYR A 821 25.87 5.38 -26.60
N THR A 822 25.24 6.55 -26.46
CA THR A 822 24.79 7.04 -25.17
C THR A 822 23.30 7.36 -25.22
N VAL A 823 22.59 7.00 -24.17
CA VAL A 823 21.17 7.26 -23.98
C VAL A 823 21.02 7.97 -22.65
N SER A 824 20.63 9.24 -22.71
CA SER A 824 20.16 9.93 -21.51
C SER A 824 18.72 9.54 -21.22
N MET A 825 18.37 9.33 -19.95
CA MET A 825 17.01 9.04 -19.52
C MET A 825 16.50 10.08 -18.53
N GLY A 826 15.25 10.52 -18.67
CA GLY A 826 14.58 11.45 -17.75
C GLY A 826 14.31 12.84 -18.35
N LYS A 827 13.70 13.73 -17.56
CA LYS A 827 13.40 15.11 -18.01
C LYS A 827 14.67 15.94 -18.15
N LYS A 828 14.63 17.03 -18.92
CA LYS A 828 15.82 17.88 -19.15
C LYS A 828 16.44 18.43 -17.86
N SER A 829 15.63 18.77 -16.87
CA SER A 829 16.09 19.23 -15.55
C SER A 829 16.79 18.15 -14.73
N GLN A 830 16.62 16.87 -15.08
CA GLN A 830 17.18 15.73 -14.39
C GLN A 830 18.46 15.21 -15.04
N ILE A 831 18.82 15.65 -16.26
CA ILE A 831 19.94 15.08 -17.02
C ILE A 831 21.09 16.06 -17.25
N ASN A 832 22.27 15.52 -17.55
CA ASN A 832 23.42 16.24 -18.10
C ASN A 832 23.87 15.56 -19.41
N ASP A 833 23.26 15.98 -20.51
CA ASP A 833 23.45 15.41 -21.83
C ASP A 833 24.76 15.79 -22.50
N ALA A 834 25.33 16.96 -22.20
CA ALA A 834 26.54 17.46 -22.85
C ALA A 834 27.72 16.46 -22.75
N THR A 835 27.87 15.80 -21.60
CA THR A 835 28.92 14.77 -21.41
C THR A 835 28.67 13.54 -22.28
N LEU A 836 27.43 13.06 -22.30
CA LEU A 836 27.02 11.88 -23.07
C LEU A 836 27.08 12.14 -24.59
N MET A 837 26.74 13.35 -25.03
CA MET A 837 26.80 13.78 -26.42
C MET A 837 28.25 13.91 -26.89
N GLN A 838 29.14 14.49 -26.08
CA GLN A 838 30.57 14.58 -26.41
C GLN A 838 31.19 13.20 -26.54
N LEU A 839 30.97 12.30 -25.57
CA LEU A 839 31.51 10.95 -25.57
C LEU A 839 31.09 10.15 -26.81
N SER A 840 29.81 10.18 -27.17
CA SER A 840 29.31 9.42 -28.32
C SER A 840 29.78 10.00 -29.65
N THR A 841 29.76 11.32 -29.80
CA THR A 841 30.22 12.01 -31.02
C THR A 841 31.70 11.75 -31.26
N GLU A 842 32.54 11.91 -30.24
CA GLU A 842 33.98 11.74 -30.40
C GLU A 842 34.39 10.29 -30.67
N THR A 843 33.62 9.30 -30.21
CA THR A 843 33.90 7.87 -30.46
C THR A 843 33.20 7.33 -31.72
N GLY A 844 32.50 8.18 -32.47
CA GLY A 844 31.81 7.82 -33.72
C GLY A 844 30.55 6.98 -33.53
N GLY A 845 29.96 7.03 -32.33
CA GLY A 845 28.61 6.53 -32.04
C GLY A 845 27.56 7.64 -32.16
N ALA A 846 26.50 7.57 -31.35
CA ALA A 846 25.45 8.59 -31.30
C ALA A 846 24.81 8.71 -29.93
N TYR A 847 24.26 9.90 -29.67
CA TYR A 847 23.52 10.26 -28.47
C TYR A 847 22.02 10.27 -28.75
N TYR A 848 21.26 9.81 -27.75
CA TYR A 848 19.81 9.80 -27.74
C TYR A 848 19.29 10.28 -26.38
N HIS A 849 18.09 10.87 -26.38
CA HIS A 849 17.40 11.30 -25.16
C HIS A 849 16.03 10.64 -25.03
N ALA A 850 15.88 9.74 -24.06
CA ALA A 850 14.60 9.14 -23.72
C ALA A 850 13.95 9.89 -22.54
N LEU A 851 12.81 10.55 -22.79
CA LEU A 851 12.03 11.21 -21.74
C LEU A 851 11.34 10.22 -20.80
N ASP A 852 11.00 9.03 -21.32
CA ASP A 852 10.25 8.00 -20.61
C ASP A 852 10.53 6.59 -21.16
N ASN A 853 9.82 5.60 -20.59
CA ASN A 853 9.92 4.19 -20.93
C ASN A 853 9.57 3.86 -22.40
N LEU A 854 8.62 4.60 -23.01
CA LEU A 854 8.25 4.41 -24.41
C LEU A 854 9.40 4.86 -25.33
N GLN A 855 9.93 6.05 -25.05
CA GLN A 855 11.05 6.57 -25.83
C GLN A 855 12.31 5.74 -25.65
N LEU A 856 12.57 5.19 -24.46
CA LEU A 856 13.69 4.28 -24.23
C LEU A 856 13.61 3.06 -25.16
N HIS A 857 12.41 2.47 -25.32
CA HIS A 857 12.18 1.39 -26.28
C HIS A 857 12.50 1.81 -27.72
N GLN A 858 11.98 2.97 -28.14
CA GLN A 858 12.22 3.50 -29.49
C GLN A 858 13.70 3.76 -29.75
N VAL A 859 14.42 4.30 -28.76
CA VAL A 859 15.86 4.52 -28.82
C VAL A 859 16.60 3.20 -28.99
N PHE A 860 16.26 2.19 -28.18
CA PHE A 860 16.88 0.87 -28.29
C PHE A 860 16.62 0.25 -29.67
N GLN A 861 15.44 0.43 -30.26
CA GLN A 861 15.18 0.00 -31.63
C GLN A 861 16.14 0.68 -32.62
N LYS A 862 16.31 2.00 -32.52
CA LYS A 862 17.26 2.73 -33.38
C LYS A 862 18.71 2.32 -33.15
N LEU A 863 19.08 2.00 -31.92
CA LEU A 863 20.42 1.50 -31.60
C LEU A 863 20.67 0.13 -32.24
N ILE A 864 19.71 -0.78 -32.20
CA ILE A 864 19.78 -2.07 -32.91
C ILE A 864 20.05 -1.82 -34.40
N ASP A 865 19.27 -0.94 -35.03
CA ASP A 865 19.40 -0.65 -36.45
C ASP A 865 20.76 0.03 -36.77
N ALA A 866 21.17 1.02 -35.98
CA ALA A 866 22.44 1.72 -36.15
C ALA A 866 23.65 0.78 -35.99
N ILE A 867 23.61 -0.12 -35.01
CA ILE A 867 24.70 -1.06 -34.74
C ILE A 867 24.76 -2.15 -35.80
N LEU A 868 23.62 -2.78 -36.13
CA LEU A 868 23.58 -3.93 -37.05
C LEU A 868 23.65 -3.52 -38.53
N CYS A 869 22.98 -2.42 -38.91
CA CYS A 869 22.96 -1.95 -40.30
C CYS A 869 24.07 -0.97 -40.66
N LYS A 870 24.86 -0.50 -39.67
CA LYS A 870 25.88 0.55 -39.85
C LYS A 870 25.34 1.83 -40.50
N THR A 871 24.07 2.14 -40.29
CA THR A 871 23.47 3.39 -40.77
C THR A 871 24.04 4.57 -39.99
N PRO A 872 24.12 5.78 -40.59
CA PRO A 872 24.36 6.99 -39.83
C PRO A 872 23.24 7.11 -38.79
N ALA A 873 23.61 7.11 -37.51
CA ALA A 873 22.65 7.23 -36.44
C ALA A 873 22.02 8.63 -36.48
N SER A 874 20.71 8.69 -36.78
CA SER A 874 19.92 9.90 -36.58
C SER A 874 19.57 9.99 -35.11
N SER A 875 19.98 11.07 -34.45
CA SER A 875 19.74 11.35 -33.03
C SER A 875 18.28 11.72 -32.72
N CYS A 876 17.46 12.05 -33.73
CA CYS A 876 16.06 12.41 -33.55
C CYS A 876 15.20 11.16 -33.41
N ILE A 877 14.47 10.99 -32.31
CA ILE A 877 13.73 9.75 -31.99
C ILE A 877 12.40 9.68 -32.76
N ASN A 878 11.67 10.80 -32.87
CA ASN A 878 10.44 10.89 -33.68
C ASN A 878 10.12 12.36 -34.02
N PRO A 879 9.56 12.67 -35.21
CA PRO A 879 9.09 14.03 -35.53
C PRO A 879 8.00 14.54 -34.58
N ASP A 880 7.12 13.66 -34.07
CA ASP A 880 6.05 14.02 -33.13
C ASP A 880 6.56 14.54 -31.76
N ASP A 881 7.79 14.19 -31.38
CA ASP A 881 8.42 14.59 -30.10
C ASP A 881 9.39 15.77 -30.27
N LEU A 882 9.37 16.45 -31.43
CA LEU A 882 10.20 17.61 -31.70
C LEU A 882 10.12 18.68 -30.60
N PHE A 883 8.94 18.84 -29.99
CA PHE A 883 8.70 19.86 -28.96
C PHE A 883 9.08 19.35 -27.57
N GLU A 884 10.31 19.64 -27.10
CA GLU A 884 10.75 19.42 -25.71
C GLU A 884 9.79 20.08 -24.72
N GLU A 885 9.49 21.37 -24.95
CA GLU A 885 8.56 22.16 -24.14
C GLU A 885 7.65 22.96 -25.06
N ALA A 886 6.38 23.07 -24.68
CA ALA A 886 5.44 24.00 -25.30
C ALA A 886 4.56 24.54 -24.19
N THR A 887 4.48 25.86 -24.05
CA THR A 887 3.75 26.51 -22.97
C THR A 887 3.02 27.73 -23.48
N VAL A 888 1.84 27.96 -22.92
CA VAL A 888 1.07 29.19 -23.08
C VAL A 888 0.72 29.67 -21.69
N SER A 889 1.28 30.82 -21.29
CA SER A 889 1.07 31.40 -19.97
C SER A 889 0.38 32.75 -20.07
N LEU A 890 -0.54 33.02 -19.15
CA LEU A 890 -1.24 34.29 -19.04
C LEU A 890 -0.79 35.03 -17.77
N ARG A 891 -0.05 36.13 -17.91
CA ARG A 891 0.36 36.97 -16.78
C ARG A 891 0.07 38.44 -17.01
N LYS A 892 -0.65 39.06 -16.08
CA LYS A 892 -0.94 40.52 -16.07
C LYS A 892 -1.50 41.05 -17.41
N GLY A 893 -2.36 40.28 -18.08
CA GLY A 893 -2.97 40.67 -19.36
C GLY A 893 -2.11 40.42 -20.61
N TYR A 894 -0.97 39.75 -20.45
CA TYR A 894 -0.11 39.30 -21.55
C TYR A 894 -0.11 37.79 -21.67
N LEU A 895 -0.30 37.31 -22.89
CA LEU A 895 -0.18 35.92 -23.29
C LEU A 895 1.21 35.67 -23.83
N THR A 896 1.98 34.78 -23.20
CA THR A 896 3.30 34.35 -23.68
C THR A 896 3.22 32.91 -24.16
N MET A 897 3.48 32.73 -25.45
CA MET A 897 3.61 31.43 -26.12
C MET A 897 5.08 31.12 -26.28
N SER A 898 5.53 29.97 -25.78
CA SER A 898 6.91 29.52 -25.94
C SER A 898 6.97 28.05 -26.29
N ALA A 899 7.82 27.72 -27.25
CA ALA A 899 8.19 26.36 -27.60
C ALA A 899 9.70 26.20 -27.58
N ARG A 900 10.14 25.06 -27.08
CA ARG A 900 11.51 24.59 -27.16
C ARG A 900 11.56 23.33 -28.00
N ILE A 901 12.46 23.29 -28.97
CA ILE A 901 12.65 22.14 -29.87
C ILE A 901 13.89 21.33 -29.49
N ASP A 902 13.83 20.02 -29.72
CA ASP A 902 15.00 19.15 -29.53
C ASP A 902 16.10 19.56 -30.50
N GLY A 903 17.25 19.96 -29.95
CA GLY A 903 18.41 20.39 -30.72
C GLY A 903 19.06 19.29 -31.56
N ASN A 904 18.67 18.04 -31.33
CA ASN A 904 19.15 16.87 -32.05
C ASN A 904 18.27 16.48 -33.26
N CYS A 905 17.16 17.20 -33.48
CA CYS A 905 16.28 17.04 -34.63
C CYS A 905 16.55 18.13 -35.68
N PRO A 906 17.13 17.79 -36.85
CA PRO A 906 17.36 18.77 -37.90
C PRO A 906 16.04 19.21 -38.56
N ASN A 907 15.99 20.47 -39.01
CA ASN A 907 15.02 21.04 -39.99
C ASN A 907 13.76 21.78 -39.50
N VAL A 908 13.73 22.40 -38.33
CA VAL A 908 12.63 23.32 -37.96
C VAL A 908 12.89 24.74 -38.50
N GLU A 909 12.14 25.16 -39.50
CA GLU A 909 12.23 26.52 -40.05
C GLU A 909 11.35 27.51 -39.28
N LYS A 910 10.11 27.12 -38.96
CA LYS A 910 9.16 27.97 -38.22
C LYS A 910 8.19 27.16 -37.36
N ILE A 911 7.63 27.83 -36.35
CA ILE A 911 6.63 27.25 -35.44
C ILE A 911 5.42 28.19 -35.37
N ASN A 912 4.23 27.67 -35.64
CA ASN A 912 2.98 28.37 -35.46
C ASN A 912 2.22 27.84 -34.25
N VAL A 913 1.55 28.73 -33.53
CA VAL A 913 0.59 28.40 -32.48
C VAL A 913 -0.81 28.67 -33.02
N ARG A 914 -1.62 27.62 -33.10
CA ARG A 914 -2.98 27.63 -33.60
C ARG A 914 -3.98 27.56 -32.46
N TYR A 915 -4.94 28.47 -32.51
CA TYR A 915 -6.05 28.59 -31.57
C TYR A 915 -7.36 28.34 -32.31
N LYS A 916 -8.14 27.37 -31.84
CA LYS A 916 -9.48 27.08 -32.39
C LYS A 916 -10.50 28.05 -31.81
N SER A 917 -11.15 28.84 -32.66
CA SER A 917 -12.22 29.78 -32.29
C SER A 917 -13.50 29.53 -33.10
N ILE A 918 -14.64 29.94 -32.56
CA ILE A 918 -15.97 29.91 -33.20
C ILE A 918 -16.02 30.72 -34.49
N SER A 919 -15.12 31.70 -34.64
CA SER A 919 -15.01 32.59 -35.81
C SER A 919 -13.93 32.14 -36.82
N GLY A 920 -13.33 30.96 -36.62
CA GLY A 920 -12.22 30.43 -37.43
C GLY A 920 -10.88 30.38 -36.68
N ASP A 921 -9.98 29.50 -37.11
CA ASP A 921 -8.68 29.30 -36.44
C ASP A 921 -7.77 30.52 -36.56
N VAL A 922 -7.20 30.96 -35.42
CA VAL A 922 -6.20 32.04 -35.37
C VAL A 922 -4.82 31.43 -35.20
N GLN A 923 -3.85 31.84 -36.02
CA GLN A 923 -2.47 31.35 -35.94
C GLN A 923 -1.47 32.48 -35.66
N PHE A 924 -0.49 32.19 -34.82
CA PHE A 924 0.63 33.08 -34.53
C PHE A 924 1.95 32.38 -34.77
N GLU A 925 2.78 32.97 -35.62
CA GLU A 925 4.16 32.50 -35.82
C GLU A 925 5.04 32.96 -34.66
N LEU A 926 5.78 32.03 -34.06
CA LEU A 926 6.70 32.31 -32.97
C LEU A 926 8.03 32.87 -33.48
N GLN A 927 8.61 33.82 -32.74
CA GLN A 927 9.92 34.36 -33.07
C GLN A 927 11.03 33.49 -32.48
N LYS A 928 12.01 33.11 -33.31
CA LYS A 928 13.21 32.39 -32.85
C LYS A 928 14.04 33.29 -31.92
N ARG A 929 14.24 32.86 -30.68
CA ARG A 929 15.02 33.55 -29.63
C ARG A 929 16.42 32.96 -29.44
N SER A 930 16.55 31.66 -29.66
CA SER A 930 17.83 30.93 -29.70
C SER A 930 17.71 29.77 -30.68
N ASP A 931 18.77 28.98 -30.88
CA ASP A 931 18.77 27.84 -31.82
C ASP A 931 17.64 26.85 -31.58
N HIS A 932 17.12 26.78 -30.35
CA HIS A 932 16.14 25.79 -29.93
C HIS A 932 14.90 26.40 -29.27
N VAL A 933 14.80 27.73 -29.13
CA VAL A 933 13.67 28.38 -28.42
C VAL A 933 12.95 29.35 -29.35
N PHE A 934 11.65 29.18 -29.44
CA PHE A 934 10.72 30.03 -30.17
C PHE A 934 9.73 30.65 -29.19
N MET A 935 9.50 31.96 -29.29
CA MET A 935 8.65 32.66 -28.33
C MET A 935 7.95 33.88 -28.94
N LEU A 936 6.70 34.10 -28.53
CA LEU A 936 5.92 35.28 -28.87
C LEU A 936 5.08 35.72 -27.67
N THR A 937 5.02 37.03 -27.42
CA THR A 937 4.16 37.62 -26.39
C THR A 937 3.16 38.58 -27.03
N LYS A 938 1.88 38.49 -26.66
CA LYS A 938 0.77 39.31 -27.16
C LYS A 938 -0.14 39.79 -26.02
N THR A 939 -0.87 40.88 -26.21
CA THR A 939 -1.88 41.34 -25.24
C THR A 939 -3.18 40.55 -25.45
N VAL A 940 -3.90 40.23 -24.37
CA VAL A 940 -5.18 39.49 -24.47
C VAL A 940 -6.22 40.22 -25.33
N GLN A 941 -6.15 41.57 -25.40
CA GLN A 941 -7.03 42.39 -26.25
C GLN A 941 -6.90 42.08 -27.76
N THR A 942 -5.78 41.49 -28.19
CA THR A 942 -5.60 41.06 -29.59
C THR A 942 -6.29 39.73 -29.92
N MET A 943 -6.91 39.08 -28.92
CA MET A 943 -7.61 37.81 -29.03
C MET A 943 -9.13 38.01 -28.87
N GLN A 944 -9.81 38.59 -29.87
CA GLN A 944 -11.29 38.71 -29.85
C GLN A 944 -11.92 37.30 -29.93
N ASP A 945 -12.93 37.02 -29.10
CA ASP A 945 -13.72 35.76 -29.02
C ASP A 945 -13.05 34.50 -28.42
N PHE A 946 -12.06 34.64 -27.53
CA PHE A 946 -11.39 33.51 -26.88
C PHE A 946 -12.25 32.82 -25.80
N LYS A 947 -12.41 31.48 -25.88
CA LYS A 947 -12.83 30.64 -24.74
C LYS A 947 -11.56 30.12 -24.02
N VAL A 948 -11.44 30.44 -22.74
CA VAL A 948 -10.25 30.23 -21.88
C VAL A 948 -9.85 28.75 -21.68
N ASN A 949 -10.65 27.78 -22.14
CA ASN A 949 -10.49 26.36 -21.82
C ASN A 949 -10.26 25.42 -23.02
N ASN A 950 -9.81 25.91 -24.18
CA ASN A 950 -9.56 25.06 -25.35
C ASN A 950 -8.09 24.64 -25.49
N GLU A 951 -7.90 23.46 -26.06
CA GLU A 951 -6.63 22.91 -26.54
C GLU A 951 -5.96 23.85 -27.58
N ILE A 952 -4.68 24.17 -27.36
CA ILE A 952 -3.86 25.05 -28.20
C ILE A 952 -2.81 24.19 -28.93
N GLU A 953 -2.72 24.30 -30.25
CA GLU A 953 -1.82 23.46 -31.06
C GLU A 953 -0.55 24.23 -31.45
N PHE A 954 0.62 23.70 -31.10
CA PHE A 954 1.91 24.13 -31.63
C PHE A 954 2.23 23.27 -32.86
N ILE A 955 2.63 23.89 -33.96
CA ILE A 955 2.83 23.23 -35.25
C ILE A 955 4.19 23.67 -35.79
N ALA A 956 5.10 22.72 -36.00
CA ALA A 956 6.42 22.98 -36.55
C ALA A 956 6.45 22.65 -38.04
N TYR A 957 7.19 23.44 -38.80
CA TYR A 957 7.34 23.28 -40.25
C TYR A 957 8.80 23.17 -40.67
N ASP A 958 9.05 22.40 -41.73
CA ASP A 958 10.33 22.40 -42.44
C ASP A 958 10.47 23.58 -43.42
N LYS A 959 11.60 23.65 -44.11
CA LYS A 959 11.92 24.69 -45.11
C LYS A 959 11.01 24.65 -46.34
N ASP A 960 10.43 23.50 -46.64
CA ASP A 960 9.52 23.30 -47.78
C ASP A 960 8.06 23.60 -47.40
N GLY A 961 7.80 23.90 -46.12
CA GLY A 961 6.49 24.24 -45.59
C GLY A 961 5.64 23.03 -45.19
N ASN A 962 6.21 21.83 -45.10
CA ASN A 962 5.52 20.64 -44.61
C ASN A 962 5.48 20.65 -43.08
N ILE A 963 4.39 20.11 -42.50
CA ILE A 963 4.29 19.92 -41.06
C ILE A 963 5.22 18.77 -40.65
N ILE A 964 6.13 19.05 -39.73
CA ILE A 964 7.07 18.06 -39.19
C ILE A 964 6.66 17.58 -37.79
N ALA A 965 5.92 18.39 -37.02
CA ALA A 965 5.47 18.01 -35.68
C ALA A 965 4.26 18.83 -35.25
N MET A 966 3.42 18.27 -34.37
CA MET A 966 2.36 19.01 -33.67
C MET A 966 2.32 18.66 -32.18
N LYS A 967 2.08 19.65 -31.31
CA LYS A 967 1.90 19.44 -29.87
C LYS A 967 0.74 20.25 -29.34
N THR A 968 -0.18 19.58 -28.64
CA THR A 968 -1.33 20.23 -28.01
C THR A 968 -1.01 20.57 -26.55
N VAL A 969 -1.34 21.80 -26.14
CA VAL A 969 -1.12 22.28 -24.78
C VAL A 969 -2.34 23.00 -24.23
N SER A 970 -2.48 22.97 -22.91
CA SER A 970 -3.46 23.78 -22.17
C SER A 970 -2.79 25.04 -21.62
N MET A 971 -3.56 26.11 -21.47
CA MET A 971 -3.05 27.36 -20.90
C MET A 971 -2.83 27.23 -19.39
N THR A 972 -1.70 27.70 -18.90
CA THR A 972 -1.38 27.78 -17.46
C THR A 972 -1.55 29.21 -16.94
N ASN A 973 -2.17 29.36 -15.77
CA ASN A 973 -2.33 30.65 -15.07
C ASN A 973 -1.13 30.94 -14.16
#